data_AF-A0AA38UH90-F1
#
_entry.id   AF-A0AA38UH90-F1
#
_cell.length_a   1.000
_cell.length_b   1.000
_cell.length_c   1.000
_cell.angle_alpha   90.00
_cell.angle_beta   90.00
_cell.angle_gamma   90.00
#
_symmetry.space_group_name_H-M   'P 1'
#
loop_
_entity.id
_entity.type
_entity.pdbx_description
1 polymer ?
#
loop_
_entity_poly.entity_id
_entity_poly.type
_entity_poly.pdbx_seq_one_letter_code
_entity_poly.pdbx_strand_id
1 'polypeptide(L)'
;MYNFFFTLVLCLSISSLWDGVNAIGQTTCVSFSSNGTSFPVVQNGVATEVFISPDEWPGVQRAASDFVSDINLVTQVIPAITNVSASDATTNASKAIIVGTLGKSSLIDQVINNTGLDVSSIQGLWEAFMGRVVDNPLPGVDSAYVIIGSDKRGTIFGMYDLSEQFGVSPWYWWADVVPTNHSELFITSPGCSHGTPTVQYRGIFLNDEQPALTNWAFEKFTNGPGGLGTATPANGTGSPFQSQFYTKLFELILRLKGNYLWPAQWASAFCVDDPLNQPLADWYGIVMGTSHEEPMMRSIPVEWSLFGDGPWDYNVNAQNIYNFWVQGIQRAKPYEGLYTIGMRGDGDLPLIGGIQLLEQIIKDQRGIFSNIFNTSDVTTIPQVWTLYAEVEGYYEEGLPVPDDVALMWTDDDYGNMRRYPVASERNRSGGAGVYYHVDMVASPRDYKWITSTQLSKMYEQLSLAVIRNATRVWVLNVGDLKPYEREIEYWLSLSWDSSLWTPDNVDDFVHAWAQREFKLDSSDAAIVAEVVANLTRYNARRKPELLNTTTYSLINYREADRVVEQWDTLANASTAIYNKLASDLQPSFFQMVQHPVLASQTLGKMLIYAGLNNLRASQARLSTNGLADQVQDLFEKDYDLEVEYHSILDGKWDHMMDQTHVGYYYWQQPMANTMPALNRVQSRKQALPGVMRIVPEGSLGAWPGDDQFDCALGYNCPSPTVILDSFNPFGNVFIDVGSGGPVSFTWDATANATWLTLSASRGSISPDSPEQRVFLSIPDWSQVPVNADGSLAQVTFKAVAPNQSDLVVPVMVQAQNTKQQIPSNFTGFVESMGVVSFEAAHAIRNTSVADIFWKELPGLGRTLSGVTPWPRDGDNGANFSAGAGPSLEYDFFVVSNRTNITVVTRLSPSLNANGADRPLAFALQVGSDPIQTSYFIPPDTAPGAEPAPWSGLDGFAANVIVSVNMTFNITPGAQTLKLFMIEPAVVVQKFDIDTGNLQPSYLGPTESVFV
;
A
#
# COMPACT_ATOMS: atom_id res chain seq x y z
N MET A 1 -16.45 25.30 6.92
CA MET A 1 -17.40 25.56 5.82
C MET A 1 -17.37 27.04 5.46
N TYR A 2 -16.36 27.49 4.69
CA TYR A 2 -16.25 28.77 3.95
C TYR A 2 -14.78 28.89 3.47
N ASN A 3 -14.52 28.38 2.25
CA ASN A 3 -13.41 28.70 1.31
C ASN A 3 -13.06 27.49 0.42
N PHE A 4 -14.07 26.88 -0.18
CA PHE A 4 -13.89 25.81 -1.18
C PHE A 4 -14.39 26.21 -2.57
N PHE A 5 -14.54 27.52 -2.85
CA PHE A 5 -15.26 28.01 -4.03
C PHE A 5 -14.50 28.97 -4.95
N PHE A 6 -13.18 29.13 -4.82
CA PHE A 6 -12.44 30.10 -5.66
C PHE A 6 -11.27 29.58 -6.50
N THR A 7 -11.11 28.25 -6.61
CA THR A 7 -10.09 27.65 -7.51
C THR A 7 -10.70 26.78 -8.62
N LEU A 8 -12.02 26.84 -8.83
CA LEU A 8 -12.72 26.00 -9.83
C LEU A 8 -13.08 26.73 -11.14
N VAL A 9 -12.78 28.02 -11.28
CA VAL A 9 -13.31 28.85 -12.40
C VAL A 9 -12.26 29.24 -13.45
N LEU A 10 -11.01 28.78 -13.34
CA LEU A 10 -9.99 28.99 -14.39
C LEU A 10 -9.50 27.73 -15.13
N CYS A 11 -10.07 26.55 -14.85
CA CYS A 11 -9.81 25.31 -15.62
C CYS A 11 -11.00 24.87 -16.50
N LEU A 12 -12.08 25.66 -16.58
CA LEU A 12 -13.32 25.29 -17.29
C LEU A 12 -13.40 25.79 -18.75
N SER A 13 -12.26 25.92 -19.44
CA SER A 13 -12.26 26.21 -20.87
C SER A 13 -11.14 25.48 -21.60
N ILE A 14 -11.23 24.15 -21.65
CA ILE A 14 -11.03 23.24 -22.81
C ILE A 14 -11.70 21.93 -22.38
N SER A 15 -13.02 21.87 -22.46
CA SER A 15 -13.80 20.63 -22.46
C SER A 15 -14.17 20.29 -23.90
N SER A 16 -13.15 20.01 -24.70
CA SER A 16 -13.30 19.06 -25.79
C SER A 16 -13.28 17.68 -25.16
N LEU A 17 -14.33 16.89 -25.37
CA LEU A 17 -14.31 15.44 -25.18
C LEU A 17 -13.14 14.89 -26.01
N TRP A 18 -12.01 14.61 -25.37
CA TRP A 18 -10.96 13.80 -25.99
C TRP A 18 -11.31 12.37 -25.59
N ASP A 19 -11.76 11.56 -26.55
CA ASP A 19 -11.77 10.11 -26.47
C ASP A 19 -10.30 9.62 -26.37
N GLY A 20 -9.63 9.95 -25.27
CA GLY A 20 -8.21 9.69 -25.04
C GLY A 20 -7.99 8.42 -24.22
N VAL A 21 -6.93 7.68 -24.53
CA VAL A 21 -6.41 6.59 -23.71
C VAL A 21 -5.38 7.17 -22.75
N ASN A 22 -5.43 6.75 -21.47
CA ASN A 22 -4.43 7.12 -20.48
C ASN A 22 -3.33 6.06 -20.43
N ALA A 23 -2.14 6.37 -20.94
CA ALA A 23 -0.93 5.61 -20.62
C ALA A 23 -0.21 6.28 -19.46
N ILE A 24 0.04 5.52 -18.39
CA ILE A 24 0.47 6.08 -17.12
C ILE A 24 1.99 6.20 -17.10
N GLY A 25 2.51 7.31 -16.57
CA GLY A 25 3.95 7.56 -16.47
C GLY A 25 4.64 7.89 -17.80
N GLN A 26 3.89 8.30 -18.83
CA GLN A 26 4.41 8.57 -20.19
C GLN A 26 3.84 9.87 -20.75
N THR A 27 4.59 10.53 -21.65
CA THR A 27 4.08 11.68 -22.41
C THR A 27 3.25 11.19 -23.59
N THR A 28 2.02 11.69 -23.75
CA THR A 28 1.15 11.29 -24.86
C THR A 28 1.74 11.68 -26.22
N CYS A 29 1.89 10.69 -27.10
CA CYS A 29 2.32 10.83 -28.48
C CYS A 29 1.30 10.25 -29.49
N VAL A 30 0.14 9.77 -29.04
CA VAL A 30 -0.91 9.14 -29.88
C VAL A 30 -2.14 10.04 -30.03
N SER A 31 -2.85 9.91 -31.15
CA SER A 31 -4.17 10.50 -31.41
C SER A 31 -5.08 9.50 -32.12
N PHE A 32 -6.38 9.55 -31.82
CA PHE A 32 -7.42 8.75 -32.49
C PHE A 32 -8.11 9.50 -33.64
N SER A 33 -7.58 10.66 -34.00
CA SER A 33 -8.01 11.45 -35.16
C SER A 33 -6.81 12.08 -35.86
N SER A 34 -6.93 12.29 -37.18
CA SER A 34 -5.87 12.95 -37.96
C SER A 34 -5.85 14.45 -37.66
N ASN A 35 -4.66 15.00 -37.37
CA ASN A 35 -4.45 16.44 -37.21
C ASN A 35 -3.69 17.07 -38.40
N GLY A 36 -3.60 16.37 -39.54
CA GLY A 36 -2.89 16.82 -40.75
C GLY A 36 -1.36 16.70 -40.70
N THR A 37 -0.77 16.52 -39.51
CA THR A 37 0.67 16.31 -39.31
C THR A 37 1.01 14.97 -38.66
N SER A 38 -0.01 14.19 -38.29
CA SER A 38 0.14 12.90 -37.63
C SER A 38 0.41 11.76 -38.62
N PHE A 39 1.25 10.81 -38.20
CA PHE A 39 1.55 9.60 -38.97
C PHE A 39 0.44 8.56 -38.79
N PRO A 40 -0.15 8.01 -39.87
CA PRO A 40 -1.22 7.02 -39.76
C PRO A 40 -0.64 5.65 -39.41
N VAL A 41 -1.13 5.05 -38.32
CA VAL A 41 -0.90 3.64 -37.97
C VAL A 41 -2.04 2.80 -38.54
N VAL A 42 -3.28 3.22 -38.29
CA VAL A 42 -4.49 2.69 -38.93
C VAL A 42 -5.36 3.86 -39.36
N GLN A 43 -5.73 3.90 -40.64
CA GLN A 43 -6.59 4.95 -41.19
C GLN A 43 -7.51 4.37 -42.26
N ASN A 44 -8.80 4.72 -42.22
CA ASN A 44 -9.80 4.23 -43.19
C ASN A 44 -9.80 2.69 -43.37
N GLY A 45 -9.59 1.94 -42.30
CA GLY A 45 -9.55 0.46 -42.33
C GLY A 45 -8.30 -0.14 -42.96
N VAL A 46 -7.25 0.66 -43.20
CA VAL A 46 -5.96 0.21 -43.71
C VAL A 46 -4.88 0.45 -42.66
N ALA A 47 -4.14 -0.59 -42.31
CA ALA A 47 -3.00 -0.50 -41.41
C ALA A 47 -1.69 -0.26 -42.17
N THR A 48 -0.82 0.57 -41.60
CA THR A 48 0.55 0.73 -42.07
C THR A 48 1.37 -0.51 -41.74
N GLU A 49 2.13 -1.01 -42.70
CA GLU A 49 2.95 -2.22 -42.56
C GLU A 49 4.12 -2.01 -41.60
N VAL A 50 4.43 -3.03 -40.80
CA VAL A 50 5.54 -3.05 -39.84
C VAL A 50 6.74 -3.76 -40.49
N PHE A 51 7.85 -3.04 -40.60
CA PHE A 51 9.13 -3.55 -41.07
C PHE A 51 10.07 -3.78 -39.89
N ILE A 52 10.68 -4.96 -39.89
CA ILE A 52 11.71 -5.35 -38.93
C ILE A 52 12.84 -6.08 -39.68
N SER A 53 14.07 -5.95 -39.18
CA SER A 53 15.22 -6.59 -39.82
C SER A 53 15.35 -8.07 -39.42
N PRO A 54 15.72 -8.99 -40.34
CA PRO A 54 15.97 -10.39 -39.99
C PRO A 54 17.09 -10.62 -38.97
N ASP A 55 18.03 -9.66 -38.85
CA ASP A 55 19.18 -9.72 -37.93
C ASP A 55 18.89 -9.13 -36.54
N GLU A 56 17.66 -8.67 -36.29
CA GLU A 56 17.23 -8.12 -35.01
C GLU A 56 17.17 -9.19 -33.91
N TRP A 57 17.17 -8.77 -32.64
CA TRP A 57 17.02 -9.71 -31.53
C TRP A 57 15.71 -10.49 -31.63
N PRO A 58 15.73 -11.82 -31.41
CA PRO A 58 14.51 -12.62 -31.41
C PRO A 58 13.42 -12.14 -30.43
N GLY A 59 13.79 -11.63 -29.25
CA GLY A 59 12.85 -11.03 -28.30
C GLY A 59 12.16 -9.75 -28.81
N VAL A 60 12.85 -8.98 -29.65
CA VAL A 60 12.28 -7.80 -30.33
C VAL A 60 11.33 -8.23 -31.45
N GLN A 61 11.67 -9.28 -32.22
CA GLN A 61 10.75 -9.83 -33.24
C GLN A 61 9.45 -10.36 -32.62
N ARG A 62 9.55 -10.99 -31.44
CA ARG A 62 8.39 -11.40 -30.65
C ARG A 62 7.56 -10.20 -30.19
N ALA A 63 8.17 -9.19 -29.60
CA ALA A 63 7.46 -7.99 -29.17
C ALA A 63 6.80 -7.24 -30.34
N ALA A 64 7.39 -7.28 -31.54
CA ALA A 64 6.74 -6.74 -32.75
C ALA A 64 5.49 -7.54 -33.14
N SER A 65 5.45 -8.84 -32.87
CA SER A 65 4.24 -9.67 -33.07
C SER A 65 3.14 -9.30 -32.06
N ASP A 66 3.50 -9.06 -30.80
CA ASP A 66 2.57 -8.54 -29.79
C ASP A 66 2.03 -7.17 -30.20
N PHE A 67 2.89 -6.26 -30.64
CA PHE A 67 2.52 -4.92 -31.08
C PHE A 67 1.50 -4.95 -32.24
N VAL A 68 1.68 -5.84 -33.22
CA VAL A 68 0.71 -6.06 -34.31
C VAL A 68 -0.60 -6.65 -33.80
N SER A 69 -0.53 -7.59 -32.84
CA SER A 69 -1.71 -8.15 -32.18
C SER A 69 -2.47 -7.08 -31.39
N ASP A 70 -1.77 -6.20 -30.70
CA ASP A 70 -2.33 -5.11 -29.89
C ASP A 70 -3.05 -4.08 -30.78
N ILE A 71 -2.46 -3.72 -31.93
CA ILE A 71 -3.16 -2.90 -32.95
C ILE A 71 -4.45 -3.59 -33.41
N ASN A 72 -4.42 -4.90 -33.62
CA ASN A 72 -5.63 -5.65 -33.99
C ASN A 72 -6.67 -5.69 -32.86
N LEU A 73 -6.26 -5.87 -31.60
CA LEU A 73 -7.17 -5.82 -30.45
C LEU A 73 -7.95 -4.50 -30.40
N VAL A 74 -7.26 -3.38 -30.65
CA VAL A 74 -7.84 -2.04 -30.60
C VAL A 74 -8.65 -1.70 -31.85
N THR A 75 -8.17 -2.06 -33.04
CA THR A 75 -8.69 -1.54 -34.32
C THR A 75 -9.48 -2.54 -35.16
N GLN A 76 -9.38 -3.83 -34.86
CA GLN A 76 -9.87 -4.94 -35.69
C GLN A 76 -9.24 -4.99 -37.10
N VAL A 77 -8.10 -4.32 -37.28
CA VAL A 77 -7.27 -4.36 -38.49
C VAL A 77 -5.92 -4.94 -38.11
N ILE A 78 -5.44 -5.92 -38.88
CA ILE A 78 -4.14 -6.57 -38.65
C ILE A 78 -3.09 -5.93 -39.57
N PRO A 79 -2.11 -5.18 -39.04
CA PRO A 79 -0.94 -4.77 -39.82
C PRO A 79 -0.20 -5.98 -40.38
N ALA A 80 0.29 -5.86 -41.62
CA ALA A 80 1.29 -6.82 -42.11
C ALA A 80 2.61 -6.59 -41.35
N ILE A 81 3.33 -7.68 -41.05
CA ILE A 81 4.68 -7.65 -40.50
C ILE A 81 5.62 -8.36 -41.47
N THR A 82 6.67 -7.66 -41.90
CA THR A 82 7.58 -8.14 -42.93
C THR A 82 9.02 -8.00 -42.47
N ASN A 83 9.77 -9.09 -42.61
CA ASN A 83 11.21 -9.10 -42.43
C ASN A 83 11.88 -8.48 -43.67
N VAL A 84 12.46 -7.29 -43.52
CA VAL A 84 13.08 -6.53 -44.62
C VAL A 84 14.60 -6.51 -44.46
N SER A 85 15.30 -7.11 -45.42
CA SER A 85 16.76 -7.01 -45.53
C SER A 85 17.15 -5.61 -46.00
N ALA A 86 18.23 -5.08 -45.44
CA ALA A 86 18.90 -3.86 -45.91
C ALA A 86 19.16 -3.84 -47.45
N SER A 87 19.44 -4.99 -48.07
CA SER A 87 19.70 -5.09 -49.52
C SER A 87 18.44 -5.17 -50.39
N ASP A 88 17.28 -5.50 -49.82
CA ASP A 88 16.03 -5.79 -50.53
C ASP A 88 14.98 -4.67 -50.36
N ALA A 89 15.41 -3.51 -49.86
CA ALA A 89 14.56 -2.35 -49.58
C ALA A 89 14.07 -1.63 -50.85
N THR A 90 13.59 -2.36 -51.87
CA THR A 90 12.69 -1.85 -52.90
C THR A 90 11.30 -2.36 -52.59
N THR A 91 10.69 -1.80 -51.55
CA THR A 91 9.30 -2.12 -51.18
C THR A 91 8.35 -1.19 -51.93
N ASN A 92 7.13 -1.65 -52.25
CA ASN A 92 6.09 -0.82 -52.87
C ASN A 92 5.22 -0.08 -51.81
N ALA A 93 5.66 -0.05 -50.55
CA ALA A 93 4.90 0.55 -49.45
C ALA A 93 5.24 2.04 -49.32
N SER A 94 4.31 2.93 -49.70
CA SER A 94 4.50 4.38 -49.56
C SER A 94 4.71 4.86 -48.11
N LYS A 95 4.22 4.10 -47.12
CA LYS A 95 4.43 4.34 -45.69
C LYS A 95 4.74 3.05 -44.94
N ALA A 96 5.56 3.13 -43.89
CA ALA A 96 5.92 1.99 -43.04
C ALA A 96 6.11 2.39 -41.57
N ILE A 97 5.96 1.43 -40.66
CA ILE A 97 6.48 1.52 -39.28
C ILE A 97 7.76 0.69 -39.25
N ILE A 98 8.89 1.30 -38.94
CA ILE A 98 10.19 0.62 -38.94
C ILE A 98 10.66 0.44 -37.50
N VAL A 99 10.93 -0.79 -37.08
CA VAL A 99 11.38 -1.11 -35.72
C VAL A 99 12.79 -1.69 -35.75
N GLY A 100 13.65 -1.25 -34.84
CA GLY A 100 14.92 -1.93 -34.61
C GLY A 100 15.80 -1.32 -33.54
N THR A 101 16.89 -2.01 -33.26
CA THR A 101 17.84 -1.65 -32.20
C THR A 101 19.13 -1.07 -32.77
N LEU A 102 19.67 -0.01 -32.17
CA LEU A 102 20.95 0.58 -32.58
C LEU A 102 22.09 -0.45 -32.55
N GLY A 103 22.90 -0.49 -33.62
CA GLY A 103 24.04 -1.40 -33.72
C GLY A 103 23.70 -2.87 -33.90
N LYS A 104 22.40 -3.21 -33.99
CA LYS A 104 21.90 -4.58 -34.19
C LYS A 104 21.08 -4.71 -35.47
N SER A 105 20.20 -3.74 -35.75
CA SER A 105 19.37 -3.72 -36.95
C SER A 105 20.09 -3.08 -38.12
N SER A 106 20.46 -3.86 -39.12
CA SER A 106 20.99 -3.31 -40.38
C SER A 106 19.99 -2.40 -41.11
N LEU A 107 18.68 -2.59 -40.88
CA LEU A 107 17.64 -1.73 -41.41
C LEU A 107 17.69 -0.32 -40.79
N ILE A 108 17.85 -0.22 -39.46
CA ILE A 108 17.97 1.08 -38.77
C ILE A 108 19.25 1.80 -39.17
N ASP A 109 20.37 1.08 -39.33
CA ASP A 109 21.62 1.67 -39.81
C ASP A 109 21.44 2.32 -41.20
N GLN A 110 20.66 1.69 -42.08
CA GLN A 110 20.33 2.29 -43.38
C GLN A 110 19.44 3.50 -43.27
N VAL A 111 18.40 3.45 -42.42
CA VAL A 111 17.53 4.62 -42.18
C VAL A 111 18.36 5.81 -41.73
N ILE A 112 19.26 5.62 -40.76
CA ILE A 112 20.15 6.68 -40.25
C ILE A 112 21.06 7.20 -41.36
N ASN A 113 21.69 6.30 -42.14
CA ASN A 113 22.58 6.70 -43.23
C ASN A 113 21.88 7.48 -44.35
N ASN A 114 20.64 7.12 -44.70
CA ASN A 114 19.87 7.78 -45.76
C ASN A 114 19.35 9.16 -45.34
N THR A 115 19.00 9.31 -44.07
CA THR A 115 18.21 10.45 -43.59
C THR A 115 19.03 11.44 -42.76
N GLY A 116 20.17 11.00 -42.20
CA GLY A 116 20.93 11.77 -41.22
C GLY A 116 20.20 11.92 -39.88
N LEU A 117 19.29 10.99 -39.54
CA LEU A 117 18.54 11.01 -38.29
C LEU A 117 19.47 11.06 -37.07
N ASP A 118 19.28 12.06 -36.22
CA ASP A 118 20.03 12.20 -34.96
C ASP A 118 19.49 11.22 -33.91
N VAL A 119 20.35 10.32 -33.46
CA VAL A 119 20.06 9.30 -32.43
C VAL A 119 20.89 9.52 -31.15
N SER A 120 21.57 10.66 -31.04
CA SER A 120 22.49 10.96 -29.93
C SER A 120 21.79 10.99 -28.57
N SER A 121 20.48 11.22 -28.52
CA SER A 121 19.69 11.21 -27.28
C SER A 121 19.51 9.83 -26.66
N ILE A 122 19.77 8.75 -27.39
CA ILE A 122 19.63 7.37 -26.91
C ILE A 122 20.89 6.52 -27.10
N GLN A 123 21.84 6.95 -27.93
CA GLN A 123 23.01 6.16 -28.27
C GLN A 123 23.88 5.85 -27.04
N GLY A 124 24.08 4.55 -26.76
CA GLY A 124 24.89 4.08 -25.64
C GLY A 124 24.23 4.20 -24.27
N LEU A 125 22.96 4.63 -24.21
CA LEU A 125 22.18 4.70 -22.98
C LEU A 125 21.53 3.35 -22.65
N TRP A 126 21.28 3.11 -21.38
CA TRP A 126 20.57 1.92 -20.90
C TRP A 126 19.07 2.08 -21.13
N GLU A 127 18.47 1.15 -21.89
CA GLU A 127 17.03 0.97 -22.11
C GLU A 127 16.27 2.19 -22.63
N ALA A 128 16.97 3.12 -23.28
CA ALA A 128 16.36 4.31 -23.84
C ALA A 128 15.75 4.01 -25.23
N PHE A 129 14.76 4.79 -25.64
CA PHE A 129 14.18 4.68 -26.98
C PHE A 129 13.67 6.02 -27.51
N MET A 130 13.54 6.08 -28.83
CA MET A 130 12.88 7.19 -29.51
C MET A 130 12.10 6.72 -30.73
N GLY A 131 10.99 7.39 -30.99
CA GLY A 131 10.13 7.24 -32.14
C GLY A 131 10.08 8.55 -32.93
N ARG A 132 10.34 8.50 -34.25
CA ARG A 132 10.32 9.69 -35.11
C ARG A 132 9.66 9.40 -36.44
N VAL A 133 8.90 10.36 -36.95
CA VAL A 133 8.49 10.36 -38.35
C VAL A 133 9.66 10.83 -39.21
N VAL A 134 10.01 10.08 -40.23
CA VAL A 134 11.16 10.31 -41.11
C VAL A 134 10.74 10.20 -42.57
N ASP A 135 11.17 11.16 -43.38
CA ASP A 135 10.89 11.18 -44.82
C ASP A 135 11.99 10.45 -45.60
N ASN A 136 11.59 9.70 -46.64
CA ASN A 136 12.47 8.90 -47.50
C ASN A 136 13.45 7.97 -46.73
N PRO A 137 12.99 7.21 -45.71
CA PRO A 137 13.87 6.42 -44.84
C PRO A 137 14.58 5.28 -45.58
N LEU A 138 13.90 4.69 -46.57
CA LEU A 138 14.38 3.60 -47.41
C LEU A 138 13.91 3.82 -48.84
N PRO A 139 14.61 3.29 -49.87
CA PRO A 139 14.14 3.38 -51.25
C PRO A 139 12.71 2.83 -51.40
N GLY A 140 11.81 3.61 -52.01
CA GLY A 140 10.42 3.22 -52.22
C GLY A 140 9.47 3.44 -51.02
N VAL A 141 9.98 3.90 -49.88
CA VAL A 141 9.17 4.33 -48.72
C VAL A 141 9.23 5.86 -48.63
N ASP A 142 8.09 6.53 -48.80
CA ASP A 142 8.05 8.01 -48.80
C ASP A 142 8.16 8.58 -47.38
N SER A 143 7.56 7.92 -46.40
CA SER A 143 7.57 8.33 -44.99
C SER A 143 7.43 7.13 -44.05
N ALA A 144 8.17 7.10 -42.95
CA ALA A 144 8.00 6.07 -41.92
C ALA A 144 7.97 6.64 -40.51
N TYR A 145 7.26 5.96 -39.62
CA TYR A 145 7.49 6.11 -38.20
C TYR A 145 8.52 5.09 -37.74
N VAL A 146 9.67 5.56 -37.26
CA VAL A 146 10.82 4.73 -36.92
C VAL A 146 10.94 4.64 -35.40
N ILE A 147 10.79 3.44 -34.85
CA ILE A 147 10.97 3.11 -33.43
C ILE A 147 12.38 2.55 -33.24
N ILE A 148 13.20 3.25 -32.46
CA ILE A 148 14.61 2.94 -32.26
C ILE A 148 14.89 2.80 -30.77
N GLY A 149 15.34 1.62 -30.35
CA GLY A 149 15.90 1.43 -29.01
C GLY A 149 17.43 1.53 -29.00
N SER A 150 17.98 1.96 -27.86
CA SER A 150 19.42 1.94 -27.60
C SER A 150 19.97 0.52 -27.44
N ASP A 151 19.13 -0.40 -26.97
CA ASP A 151 19.40 -1.81 -26.75
C ASP A 151 18.12 -2.66 -26.95
N LYS A 152 18.22 -3.98 -26.72
CA LYS A 152 17.13 -4.95 -26.88
C LYS A 152 15.85 -4.50 -26.14
N ARG A 153 15.99 -4.06 -24.88
CA ARG A 153 14.86 -3.72 -24.03
C ARG A 153 14.30 -2.34 -24.34
N GLY A 154 15.15 -1.36 -24.67
CA GLY A 154 14.70 -0.06 -25.17
C GLY A 154 13.76 -0.20 -26.38
N THR A 155 14.11 -1.06 -27.34
CA THR A 155 13.26 -1.31 -28.52
C THR A 155 11.93 -1.97 -28.14
N ILE A 156 11.95 -2.93 -27.20
CA ILE A 156 10.73 -3.58 -26.69
C ILE A 156 9.83 -2.57 -25.96
N PHE A 157 10.39 -1.75 -25.07
CA PHE A 157 9.66 -0.74 -24.34
C PHE A 157 9.04 0.31 -25.26
N GLY A 158 9.75 0.73 -26.33
CA GLY A 158 9.18 1.66 -27.31
C GLY A 158 7.95 1.12 -28.05
N MET A 159 7.85 -0.20 -28.25
CA MET A 159 6.64 -0.83 -28.79
C MET A 159 5.52 -0.93 -27.74
N TYR A 160 5.83 -1.34 -26.51
CA TYR A 160 4.81 -1.46 -25.47
C TYR A 160 4.30 -0.12 -24.93
N ASP A 161 5.11 0.94 -24.99
CA ASP A 161 4.69 2.34 -24.76
C ASP A 161 3.56 2.72 -25.73
N LEU A 162 3.71 2.39 -27.02
CA LEU A 162 2.67 2.59 -28.01
C LEU A 162 1.48 1.64 -27.83
N SER A 163 1.69 0.37 -27.52
CA SER A 163 0.58 -0.56 -27.25
C SER A 163 -0.32 -0.04 -26.12
N GLU A 164 0.27 0.48 -25.05
CA GLU A 164 -0.48 1.08 -23.95
C GLU A 164 -1.21 2.35 -24.42
N GLN A 165 -0.52 3.26 -25.10
CA GLN A 165 -1.12 4.50 -25.61
C GLN A 165 -2.20 4.27 -26.69
N PHE A 166 -2.18 3.14 -27.39
CA PHE A 166 -3.25 2.73 -28.30
C PHE A 166 -4.47 2.20 -27.56
N GLY A 167 -4.32 1.68 -26.34
CA GLY A 167 -5.44 1.21 -25.54
C GLY A 167 -5.34 -0.21 -24.98
N VAL A 168 -4.15 -0.82 -25.01
CA VAL A 168 -3.93 -2.15 -24.41
C VAL A 168 -3.24 -1.99 -23.06
N SER A 169 -4.01 -2.14 -21.97
CA SER A 169 -3.46 -2.15 -20.61
C SER A 169 -2.41 -3.26 -20.43
N PRO A 170 -1.33 -3.03 -19.65
CA PRO A 170 -0.43 -4.11 -19.22
C PRO A 170 -1.18 -5.29 -18.57
N TRP A 171 -2.33 -5.02 -17.95
CA TRP A 171 -3.16 -5.97 -17.22
C TRP A 171 -4.26 -6.63 -18.06
N TYR A 172 -4.25 -6.47 -19.40
CA TYR A 172 -5.30 -7.01 -20.27
C TYR A 172 -5.57 -8.51 -20.07
N TRP A 173 -4.51 -9.27 -19.76
CA TRP A 173 -4.61 -10.69 -19.45
C TRP A 173 -4.56 -10.98 -17.95
N TRP A 174 -3.72 -10.27 -17.18
CA TRP A 174 -3.49 -10.55 -15.75
C TRP A 174 -4.58 -10.03 -14.79
N ALA A 175 -5.44 -9.12 -15.27
CA ALA A 175 -6.61 -8.65 -14.53
C ALA A 175 -7.83 -8.37 -15.44
N ASP A 176 -7.90 -9.06 -16.58
CA ASP A 176 -9.04 -9.04 -17.52
C ASP A 176 -9.44 -7.66 -18.02
N VAL A 177 -8.50 -6.72 -18.07
CA VAL A 177 -8.77 -5.38 -18.56
C VAL A 177 -9.13 -5.44 -20.04
N VAL A 178 -10.32 -4.98 -20.38
CA VAL A 178 -10.81 -4.99 -21.76
C VAL A 178 -10.10 -3.89 -22.55
N PRO A 179 -9.34 -4.21 -23.63
CA PRO A 179 -8.73 -3.20 -24.49
C PRO A 179 -9.75 -2.17 -25.00
N THR A 180 -9.29 -0.95 -25.29
CA THR A 180 -10.17 0.06 -25.91
C THR A 180 -10.46 -0.29 -27.37
N ASN A 181 -11.45 0.38 -27.96
CA ASN A 181 -11.84 0.17 -29.36
C ASN A 181 -11.77 1.50 -30.11
N HIS A 182 -10.85 1.59 -31.07
CA HIS A 182 -10.68 2.75 -31.93
C HIS A 182 -10.46 2.31 -33.37
N SER A 183 -11.23 2.86 -34.32
CA SER A 183 -11.11 2.49 -35.73
C SER A 183 -9.89 3.11 -36.43
N GLU A 184 -9.29 4.14 -35.83
CA GLU A 184 -8.15 4.85 -36.38
C GLU A 184 -7.10 5.12 -35.30
N LEU A 185 -5.83 5.01 -35.68
CA LEU A 185 -4.67 5.25 -34.82
C LEU A 185 -3.68 6.14 -35.56
N PHE A 186 -3.23 7.19 -34.90
CA PHE A 186 -2.21 8.10 -35.41
C PHE A 186 -1.15 8.39 -34.37
N ILE A 187 0.07 8.65 -34.83
CA ILE A 187 1.17 9.11 -33.99
C ILE A 187 1.40 10.59 -34.28
N THR A 188 1.43 11.38 -33.21
CA THR A 188 1.65 12.83 -33.25
C THR A 188 3.14 13.16 -33.26
N SER A 189 3.48 14.35 -33.76
CA SER A 189 4.85 14.87 -33.73
C SER A 189 5.22 15.34 -32.31
N PRO A 190 6.44 15.10 -31.81
CA PRO A 190 7.59 14.48 -32.49
C PRO A 190 7.60 12.95 -32.49
N GLY A 191 6.67 12.30 -31.78
CA GLY A 191 6.66 10.85 -31.51
C GLY A 191 7.06 10.55 -30.08
N CYS A 192 6.99 9.28 -29.69
CA CYS A 192 7.24 8.83 -28.32
C CYS A 192 8.75 8.74 -28.07
N SER A 193 9.21 9.01 -26.85
CA SER A 193 10.62 8.78 -26.49
C SER A 193 10.77 8.75 -24.99
N HIS A 194 11.74 7.97 -24.52
CA HIS A 194 12.14 7.95 -23.13
C HIS A 194 13.66 7.77 -23.01
N GLY A 195 14.24 8.44 -22.00
CA GLY A 195 15.66 8.32 -21.67
C GLY A 195 15.97 7.05 -20.88
N THR A 196 17.12 7.03 -20.21
CA THR A 196 17.45 5.96 -19.26
C THR A 196 16.47 5.98 -18.08
N PRO A 197 15.93 4.82 -17.67
CA PRO A 197 15.07 4.71 -16.50
C PRO A 197 15.76 5.20 -15.23
N THR A 198 14.98 5.70 -14.25
CA THR A 198 15.52 6.15 -12.96
C THR A 198 16.31 5.03 -12.29
N VAL A 199 15.75 3.82 -12.27
CA VAL A 199 16.36 2.63 -11.66
C VAL A 199 16.79 1.65 -12.74
N GLN A 200 18.00 1.13 -12.66
CA GLN A 200 18.57 0.29 -13.72
C GLN A 200 17.95 -1.12 -13.80
N TYR A 201 17.86 -1.83 -12.67
CA TYR A 201 17.19 -3.14 -12.56
C TYR A 201 15.89 -2.96 -11.77
N ARG A 202 14.75 -3.25 -12.38
CA ARG A 202 13.40 -2.99 -11.85
C ARG A 202 12.60 -4.27 -11.89
N GLY A 203 12.29 -4.84 -10.75
CA GLY A 203 11.73 -6.17 -10.69
C GLY A 203 10.77 -6.42 -9.56
N ILE A 204 10.25 -7.65 -9.60
CA ILE A 204 9.36 -8.24 -8.61
C ILE A 204 9.94 -9.58 -8.14
N PHE A 205 9.45 -10.05 -7.00
CA PHE A 205 9.75 -11.33 -6.41
C PHE A 205 8.44 -12.08 -6.14
N LEU A 206 8.27 -13.22 -6.81
CA LEU A 206 7.22 -14.17 -6.44
C LEU A 206 7.68 -14.93 -5.20
N ASN A 207 7.02 -14.67 -4.08
CA ASN A 207 7.31 -15.30 -2.80
C ASN A 207 6.00 -15.68 -2.13
N ASP A 208 6.07 -16.37 -1.00
CA ASP A 208 4.91 -16.68 -0.17
C ASP A 208 3.79 -17.39 -0.97
N GLU A 209 4.18 -18.05 -2.07
CA GLU A 209 3.32 -18.38 -3.22
C GLU A 209 2.36 -19.55 -2.97
N GLN A 210 2.28 -20.02 -1.73
CA GLN A 210 1.47 -21.13 -1.29
C GLN A 210 0.48 -20.68 -0.21
N PRO A 211 -0.83 -20.99 -0.38
CA PRO A 211 -1.38 -21.92 -1.37
C PRO A 211 -1.77 -21.29 -2.72
N ALA A 212 -2.00 -19.97 -2.78
CA ALA A 212 -2.81 -19.35 -3.84
C ALA A 212 -2.19 -19.46 -5.24
N LEU A 213 -1.06 -18.78 -5.50
CA LEU A 213 -0.41 -18.76 -6.81
C LEU A 213 0.01 -20.16 -7.26
N THR A 214 0.51 -20.97 -6.34
CA THR A 214 0.93 -22.35 -6.62
C THR A 214 -0.26 -23.21 -7.09
N ASN A 215 -1.38 -23.21 -6.37
CA ASN A 215 -2.55 -24.01 -6.76
C ASN A 215 -3.15 -23.52 -8.07
N TRP A 216 -3.27 -22.20 -8.26
CA TRP A 216 -3.73 -21.62 -9.51
C TRP A 216 -2.81 -22.03 -10.68
N ALA A 217 -1.49 -21.94 -10.50
CA ALA A 217 -0.55 -22.31 -11.54
C ALA A 217 -0.61 -23.80 -11.88
N PHE A 218 -0.81 -24.68 -10.89
CA PHE A 218 -1.06 -26.10 -11.13
C PHE A 218 -2.30 -26.29 -12.01
N GLU A 219 -3.39 -25.64 -11.66
CA GLU A 219 -4.64 -25.78 -12.39
C GLU A 219 -4.52 -25.24 -13.83
N LYS A 220 -3.92 -24.05 -14.02
CA LYS A 220 -3.94 -23.37 -15.33
C LYS A 220 -2.81 -23.78 -16.27
N PHE A 221 -1.61 -24.03 -15.77
CA PHE A 221 -0.44 -24.29 -16.60
C PHE A 221 0.01 -25.76 -16.59
N THR A 222 -0.34 -26.52 -15.55
CA THR A 222 0.08 -27.93 -15.45
C THR A 222 -1.04 -28.89 -15.85
N ASN A 223 -2.21 -28.77 -15.19
CA ASN A 223 -3.33 -29.72 -15.29
C ASN A 223 -4.40 -29.29 -16.31
N GLY A 224 -4.48 -27.99 -16.63
CA GLY A 224 -5.51 -27.42 -17.49
C GLY A 224 -5.32 -27.72 -18.99
N PRO A 225 -6.28 -27.31 -19.84
CA PRO A 225 -6.20 -27.50 -21.29
C PRO A 225 -4.97 -26.80 -21.89
N GLY A 226 -4.08 -27.59 -22.51
CA GLY A 226 -2.80 -27.08 -23.05
C GLY A 226 -1.66 -27.05 -22.02
N GLY A 227 -1.93 -27.43 -20.77
CA GLY A 227 -0.91 -27.71 -19.78
C GLY A 227 -0.11 -28.97 -20.12
N LEU A 228 1.03 -29.12 -19.48
CA LEU A 228 1.99 -30.18 -19.82
C LEU A 228 1.53 -31.59 -19.44
N GLY A 229 0.41 -31.74 -18.71
CA GLY A 229 -0.25 -33.02 -18.43
C GLY A 229 0.52 -33.99 -17.52
N THR A 230 1.75 -33.65 -17.15
CA THR A 230 2.51 -34.26 -16.06
C THR A 230 3.45 -33.21 -15.49
N ALA A 231 3.34 -32.86 -14.21
CA ALA A 231 4.51 -32.47 -13.43
C ALA A 231 5.36 -33.75 -13.32
N THR A 232 6.08 -34.13 -14.38
CA THR A 232 6.75 -35.43 -14.39
C THR A 232 7.85 -35.37 -13.32
N PRO A 233 7.78 -36.20 -12.25
CA PRO A 233 8.79 -36.20 -11.18
C PRO A 233 10.12 -36.82 -11.64
N ALA A 234 10.31 -36.97 -12.95
CA ALA A 234 11.41 -37.72 -13.50
C ALA A 234 12.74 -36.97 -13.37
N ASN A 235 12.75 -35.62 -13.24
CA ASN A 235 13.97 -34.79 -13.03
C ASN A 235 13.70 -33.33 -12.52
N GLY A 236 12.68 -33.06 -11.70
CA GLY A 236 12.39 -31.70 -11.18
C GLY A 236 11.69 -31.70 -9.81
N THR A 237 11.27 -30.54 -9.31
CA THR A 237 10.56 -30.41 -8.01
C THR A 237 9.08 -30.83 -8.06
N GLY A 238 8.52 -30.93 -9.27
CA GLY A 238 7.07 -31.04 -9.46
C GLY A 238 6.34 -29.70 -9.48
N SER A 239 7.07 -28.58 -9.45
CA SER A 239 6.54 -27.22 -9.49
C SER A 239 5.67 -26.93 -10.72
N PRO A 240 4.61 -26.11 -10.58
CA PRO A 240 3.81 -25.64 -11.71
C PRO A 240 4.46 -24.48 -12.47
N PHE A 241 5.54 -23.89 -11.96
CA PHE A 241 6.17 -22.70 -12.52
C PHE A 241 7.12 -23.05 -13.69
N GLN A 242 6.51 -23.43 -14.81
CA GLN A 242 7.19 -23.83 -16.03
C GLN A 242 7.30 -22.66 -17.01
N SER A 243 7.94 -22.87 -18.16
CA SER A 243 8.14 -21.79 -19.13
C SER A 243 6.84 -21.18 -19.66
N GLN A 244 5.74 -21.94 -19.70
CA GLN A 244 4.42 -21.44 -20.10
C GLN A 244 3.86 -20.41 -19.11
N PHE A 245 4.06 -20.63 -17.81
CA PHE A 245 3.72 -19.67 -16.76
C PHE A 245 4.63 -18.45 -16.86
N TYR A 246 5.95 -18.68 -16.86
CA TYR A 246 6.92 -17.59 -16.78
C TYR A 246 6.91 -16.69 -18.02
N THR A 247 6.67 -17.20 -19.22
CA THR A 247 6.56 -16.35 -20.42
C THR A 247 5.36 -15.41 -20.37
N LYS A 248 4.26 -15.78 -19.68
CA LYS A 248 3.15 -14.85 -19.40
C LYS A 248 3.54 -13.77 -18.41
N LEU A 249 4.37 -14.10 -17.42
CA LEU A 249 4.89 -13.14 -16.47
C LEU A 249 5.94 -12.21 -17.10
N PHE A 250 6.82 -12.72 -17.95
CA PHE A 250 7.83 -11.94 -18.66
C PHE A 250 7.19 -10.86 -19.55
N GLU A 251 6.09 -11.20 -20.24
CA GLU A 251 5.31 -10.23 -21.01
C GLU A 251 4.78 -9.10 -20.11
N LEU A 252 4.18 -9.43 -18.96
CA LEU A 252 3.66 -8.46 -18.01
C LEU A 252 4.77 -7.52 -17.51
N ILE A 253 5.90 -8.07 -17.06
CA ILE A 253 7.05 -7.29 -16.57
C ILE A 253 7.51 -6.31 -17.65
N LEU A 254 7.64 -6.75 -18.90
CA LEU A 254 8.06 -5.86 -20.00
C LEU A 254 7.01 -4.80 -20.36
N ARG A 255 5.72 -5.14 -20.33
CA ARG A 255 4.63 -4.16 -20.55
C ARG A 255 4.59 -3.09 -19.45
N LEU A 256 4.97 -3.45 -18.23
CA LEU A 256 5.16 -2.53 -17.11
C LEU A 256 6.56 -1.87 -17.07
N LYS A 257 7.37 -2.06 -18.12
CA LYS A 257 8.73 -1.51 -18.26
C LYS A 257 9.70 -1.95 -17.15
N GLY A 258 9.40 -3.06 -16.48
CA GLY A 258 10.33 -3.80 -15.64
C GLY A 258 11.29 -4.65 -16.48
N ASN A 259 12.36 -5.15 -15.85
CA ASN A 259 13.37 -5.97 -16.51
C ASN A 259 14.03 -7.02 -15.61
N TYR A 260 13.62 -7.14 -14.34
CA TYR A 260 14.27 -8.02 -13.36
C TYR A 260 13.25 -8.91 -12.66
N LEU A 261 13.64 -10.15 -12.32
CA LEU A 261 12.77 -11.10 -11.65
C LEU A 261 13.55 -11.97 -10.65
N TRP A 262 12.99 -12.10 -9.45
CA TRP A 262 13.24 -13.23 -8.56
C TRP A 262 12.09 -14.23 -8.70
N PRO A 263 12.36 -15.48 -9.13
CA PRO A 263 11.33 -16.47 -9.38
C PRO A 263 10.78 -17.08 -8.07
N ALA A 264 9.65 -17.79 -8.17
CA ALA A 264 9.10 -18.58 -7.07
C ALA A 264 10.11 -19.66 -6.62
N GLN A 265 10.21 -19.87 -5.31
CA GLN A 265 11.35 -20.59 -4.71
C GLN A 265 11.03 -21.51 -3.52
N TRP A 266 9.85 -21.40 -2.87
CA TRP A 266 9.56 -22.17 -1.65
C TRP A 266 9.61 -23.69 -1.85
N ALA A 267 9.02 -24.16 -2.95
CA ALA A 267 9.05 -25.56 -3.36
C ALA A 267 9.43 -25.70 -4.84
N SER A 268 10.14 -24.70 -5.36
CA SER A 268 10.45 -24.54 -6.78
C SER A 268 11.92 -24.19 -6.96
N ALA A 269 12.46 -24.55 -8.12
CA ALA A 269 13.82 -24.23 -8.51
C ALA A 269 13.82 -23.86 -10.00
N PHE A 270 13.73 -22.57 -10.30
CA PHE A 270 13.48 -22.01 -11.65
C PHE A 270 14.29 -22.66 -12.77
N CYS A 271 15.60 -22.84 -12.59
CA CYS A 271 16.50 -23.42 -13.60
C CYS A 271 16.43 -24.95 -13.71
N VAL A 272 15.72 -25.61 -12.81
CA VAL A 272 15.61 -27.07 -12.69
C VAL A 272 14.23 -27.55 -13.11
N ASP A 273 13.19 -26.80 -12.73
CA ASP A 273 11.79 -27.14 -12.99
C ASP A 273 11.48 -27.23 -14.48
N ASP A 274 12.03 -26.30 -15.27
CA ASP A 274 12.03 -26.34 -16.72
C ASP A 274 13.34 -25.76 -17.27
N PRO A 275 14.15 -26.53 -18.03
CA PRO A 275 15.40 -26.03 -18.61
C PRO A 275 15.22 -24.89 -19.61
N LEU A 276 13.98 -24.61 -20.07
CA LEU A 276 13.66 -23.47 -20.93
C LEU A 276 13.41 -22.18 -20.16
N ASN A 277 13.15 -22.22 -18.85
CA ASN A 277 12.86 -21.03 -18.04
C ASN A 277 13.93 -19.95 -18.19
N GLN A 278 15.20 -20.28 -17.94
CA GLN A 278 16.31 -19.33 -17.99
C GLN A 278 16.67 -18.87 -19.42
N PRO A 279 16.77 -19.75 -20.44
CA PRO A 279 16.95 -19.30 -21.83
C PRO A 279 15.83 -18.38 -22.31
N LEU A 280 14.58 -18.65 -21.94
CA LEU A 280 13.46 -17.81 -22.35
C LEU A 280 13.45 -16.46 -21.63
N ALA A 281 13.87 -16.39 -20.36
CA ALA A 281 14.06 -15.11 -19.69
C ALA A 281 15.02 -14.20 -20.47
N ASP A 282 16.22 -14.70 -20.82
CA ASP A 282 17.21 -13.96 -21.63
C ASP A 282 16.68 -13.58 -23.02
N TRP A 283 15.95 -14.51 -23.64
CA TRP A 283 15.34 -14.31 -24.94
C TRP A 283 14.30 -13.19 -24.93
N TYR A 284 13.45 -13.13 -23.90
CA TYR A 284 12.52 -12.01 -23.66
C TYR A 284 13.27 -10.72 -23.28
N GLY A 285 14.42 -10.84 -22.61
CA GLY A 285 15.19 -9.74 -22.06
C GLY A 285 14.98 -9.54 -20.56
N ILE A 286 14.41 -10.51 -19.84
CA ILE A 286 14.33 -10.46 -18.38
C ILE A 286 15.66 -10.87 -17.78
N VAL A 287 16.26 -9.98 -17.00
CA VAL A 287 17.44 -10.24 -16.17
C VAL A 287 16.99 -11.11 -15.00
N MET A 288 17.63 -12.26 -14.83
CA MET A 288 17.31 -13.15 -13.72
C MET A 288 18.18 -12.85 -12.51
N GLY A 289 17.55 -12.84 -11.34
CA GLY A 289 18.20 -12.86 -10.04
C GLY A 289 17.65 -13.98 -9.16
N THR A 290 18.11 -13.99 -7.93
CA THR A 290 17.66 -14.88 -6.86
C THR A 290 17.59 -14.09 -5.56
N SER A 291 16.76 -14.54 -4.62
CA SER A 291 16.64 -13.86 -3.33
C SER A 291 17.97 -13.84 -2.57
N HIS A 292 18.03 -13.06 -1.49
CA HIS A 292 19.28 -12.79 -0.77
C HIS A 292 19.92 -14.00 -0.11
N GLU A 293 19.16 -15.07 0.14
CA GLU A 293 19.69 -16.33 0.66
C GLU A 293 20.11 -17.32 -0.42
N GLU A 294 19.91 -17.01 -1.70
CA GLU A 294 20.10 -17.91 -2.84
C GLU A 294 21.34 -17.54 -3.70
N PRO A 295 22.59 -17.65 -3.18
CA PRO A 295 23.74 -17.12 -3.89
C PRO A 295 24.10 -17.95 -5.13
N MET A 296 24.75 -17.29 -6.10
CA MET A 296 25.39 -17.94 -7.25
C MET A 296 24.43 -18.69 -8.18
N MET A 297 23.21 -18.15 -8.38
CA MET A 297 22.15 -18.71 -9.25
C MET A 297 21.71 -20.12 -8.85
N ARG A 298 21.55 -20.33 -7.56
CA ARG A 298 21.11 -21.59 -6.97
C ARG A 298 19.92 -21.33 -6.06
N SER A 299 18.78 -21.92 -6.40
CA SER A 299 17.59 -21.81 -5.57
C SER A 299 17.65 -22.73 -4.38
N ILE A 300 18.18 -22.25 -3.26
CA ILE A 300 18.22 -22.96 -2.00
C ILE A 300 17.00 -22.57 -1.14
N PRO A 301 16.49 -23.47 -0.28
CA PRO A 301 17.03 -24.79 0.07
C PRO A 301 16.76 -25.91 -0.95
N VAL A 302 15.93 -25.66 -1.98
CA VAL A 302 15.42 -26.69 -2.89
C VAL A 302 16.53 -27.40 -3.70
N GLU A 303 17.35 -26.65 -4.43
CA GLU A 303 18.47 -27.22 -5.21
C GLU A 303 19.54 -27.86 -4.32
N TRP A 304 19.77 -27.33 -3.12
CA TRP A 304 20.69 -27.97 -2.16
C TRP A 304 20.15 -29.31 -1.69
N SER A 305 18.85 -29.43 -1.45
CA SER A 305 18.20 -30.70 -1.10
C SER A 305 18.27 -31.74 -2.23
N LEU A 306 18.24 -31.29 -3.49
CA LEU A 306 18.30 -32.18 -4.66
C LEU A 306 19.73 -32.59 -5.05
N PHE A 307 20.69 -31.66 -4.96
CA PHE A 307 22.03 -31.83 -5.55
C PHE A 307 23.18 -31.57 -4.57
N GLY A 308 22.91 -31.03 -3.39
CA GLY A 308 23.89 -30.77 -2.35
C GLY A 308 24.38 -32.04 -1.67
N ASP A 309 25.52 -31.93 -0.99
CA ASP A 309 26.11 -33.02 -0.20
C ASP A 309 26.65 -32.45 1.11
N GLY A 310 26.10 -32.90 2.23
CA GLY A 310 26.43 -32.41 3.58
C GLY A 310 25.61 -31.19 4.03
N PRO A 311 25.93 -30.60 5.20
CA PRO A 311 25.21 -29.44 5.72
C PRO A 311 25.49 -28.18 4.89
N TRP A 312 24.53 -27.26 4.85
CA TRP A 312 24.71 -25.90 4.32
C TRP A 312 25.49 -25.03 5.33
N ASP A 313 26.76 -25.35 5.52
CA ASP A 313 27.67 -24.66 6.44
C ASP A 313 29.08 -24.62 5.83
N TYR A 314 29.53 -23.41 5.48
CA TYR A 314 30.82 -23.23 4.81
C TYR A 314 32.02 -23.56 5.71
N ASN A 315 31.88 -23.55 7.03
CA ASN A 315 33.01 -23.89 7.92
C ASN A 315 33.41 -25.36 7.82
N VAL A 316 32.42 -26.24 7.63
CA VAL A 316 32.62 -27.69 7.68
C VAL A 316 32.43 -28.37 6.32
N ASN A 317 31.82 -27.68 5.36
CA ASN A 317 31.43 -28.23 4.07
C ASN A 317 31.78 -27.35 2.85
N ALA A 318 32.78 -26.46 3.00
CA ALA A 318 33.20 -25.49 1.98
C ALA A 318 33.35 -26.09 0.58
N GLN A 319 34.00 -27.24 0.43
CA GLN A 319 34.33 -27.80 -0.89
C GLN A 319 33.10 -28.24 -1.68
N ASN A 320 32.10 -28.83 -1.01
CA ASN A 320 30.85 -29.25 -1.67
C ASN A 320 30.01 -28.03 -2.05
N ILE A 321 29.91 -27.04 -1.16
CA ILE A 321 29.22 -25.77 -1.42
C ILE A 321 29.90 -25.01 -2.57
N TYR A 322 31.22 -24.93 -2.57
CA TYR A 322 32.01 -24.31 -3.66
C TYR A 322 31.71 -24.98 -5.01
N ASN A 323 31.74 -26.31 -5.06
CA ASN A 323 31.45 -27.06 -6.29
C ASN A 323 30.00 -26.85 -6.76
N PHE A 324 29.06 -26.76 -5.82
CA PHE A 324 27.66 -26.48 -6.09
C PHE A 324 27.49 -25.07 -6.70
N TRP A 325 28.16 -24.05 -6.18
CA TRP A 325 28.19 -22.70 -6.77
C TRP A 325 28.84 -22.66 -8.15
N VAL A 326 29.96 -23.37 -8.34
CA VAL A 326 30.62 -23.47 -9.66
C VAL A 326 29.65 -23.94 -10.73
N GLN A 327 28.88 -24.99 -10.45
CA GLN A 327 27.88 -25.52 -11.38
C GLN A 327 26.72 -24.53 -11.63
N GLY A 328 26.28 -23.78 -10.60
CA GLY A 328 25.24 -22.75 -10.75
C GLY A 328 25.67 -21.64 -11.72
N ILE A 329 26.88 -21.11 -11.54
CA ILE A 329 27.43 -20.08 -12.43
C ILE A 329 27.74 -20.64 -13.83
N GLN A 330 28.20 -21.88 -13.94
CA GLN A 330 28.39 -22.52 -15.25
C GLN A 330 27.08 -22.62 -16.04
N ARG A 331 25.98 -22.99 -15.36
CA ARG A 331 24.63 -23.05 -15.96
C ARG A 331 24.14 -21.66 -16.38
N ALA A 332 24.38 -20.64 -15.56
CA ALA A 332 23.88 -19.29 -15.79
C ALA A 332 24.72 -18.44 -16.76
N LYS A 333 26.00 -18.76 -16.97
CA LYS A 333 26.95 -18.00 -17.79
C LYS A 333 26.42 -17.53 -19.16
N PRO A 334 25.64 -18.32 -19.94
CA PRO A 334 25.19 -17.90 -21.26
C PRO A 334 24.13 -16.79 -21.27
N TYR A 335 23.54 -16.46 -20.13
CA TYR A 335 22.34 -15.64 -20.01
C TYR A 335 22.61 -14.39 -19.16
N GLU A 336 21.83 -13.33 -19.40
CA GLU A 336 21.90 -12.12 -18.58
C GLU A 336 21.40 -12.37 -17.14
N GLY A 337 22.18 -11.94 -16.15
CA GLY A 337 21.81 -12.10 -14.74
C GLY A 337 22.49 -11.07 -13.84
N LEU A 338 21.85 -10.82 -12.69
CA LEU A 338 22.42 -10.06 -11.58
C LEU A 338 22.66 -11.04 -10.43
N TYR A 339 23.93 -11.35 -10.19
CA TYR A 339 24.30 -12.48 -9.36
C TYR A 339 24.32 -12.13 -7.87
N THR A 340 23.46 -12.80 -7.10
CA THR A 340 23.49 -12.74 -5.63
C THR A 340 24.78 -13.37 -5.12
N ILE A 341 25.49 -12.64 -4.26
CA ILE A 341 26.69 -13.10 -3.56
C ILE A 341 26.47 -13.04 -2.04
N GLY A 342 27.43 -13.59 -1.28
CA GLY A 342 27.28 -13.81 0.16
C GLY A 342 26.68 -15.19 0.44
N MET A 343 26.39 -15.44 1.71
CA MET A 343 25.75 -16.69 2.16
C MET A 343 25.10 -16.45 3.52
N ARG A 344 23.84 -16.83 3.65
CA ARG A 344 23.15 -17.00 4.94
C ARG A 344 23.09 -18.48 5.32
N GLY A 345 22.75 -18.74 6.57
CA GLY A 345 22.51 -20.10 7.08
C GLY A 345 21.27 -20.74 6.46
N ASP A 346 21.06 -22.02 6.74
CA ASP A 346 19.97 -22.81 6.17
C ASP A 346 18.59 -22.32 6.66
N GLY A 347 17.63 -22.15 5.73
CA GLY A 347 16.26 -21.70 6.03
C GLY A 347 16.16 -20.26 6.51
N ASP A 348 16.81 -19.33 5.80
CA ASP A 348 16.86 -17.89 6.09
C ASP A 348 17.42 -17.50 7.48
N LEU A 349 18.30 -18.34 8.03
CA LEU A 349 18.92 -18.12 9.33
C LEU A 349 20.27 -17.39 9.24
N PRO A 350 20.72 -16.69 10.31
CA PRO A 350 22.05 -16.11 10.37
C PRO A 350 23.19 -17.12 10.15
N LEU A 351 24.22 -16.70 9.43
CA LEU A 351 25.42 -17.51 9.21
C LEU A 351 26.22 -17.73 10.52
N ILE A 352 26.57 -18.99 10.82
CA ILE A 352 27.48 -19.34 11.90
C ILE A 352 28.92 -19.08 11.43
N GLY A 353 29.62 -18.08 11.97
CA GLY A 353 31.04 -17.79 11.64
C GLY A 353 31.39 -16.31 11.44
N GLY A 354 30.39 -15.43 11.32
CA GLY A 354 30.56 -13.97 11.31
C GLY A 354 31.35 -13.40 10.11
N ILE A 355 31.85 -12.17 10.28
CA ILE A 355 32.47 -11.34 9.22
C ILE A 355 33.63 -12.05 8.50
N GLN A 356 34.55 -12.69 9.23
CA GLN A 356 35.74 -13.32 8.61
C GLN A 356 35.38 -14.47 7.65
N LEU A 357 34.33 -15.23 7.97
CA LEU A 357 33.85 -16.29 7.10
C LEU A 357 33.22 -15.71 5.83
N LEU A 358 32.44 -14.63 5.97
CA LEU A 358 31.85 -13.92 4.85
C LEU A 358 32.91 -13.35 3.89
N GLU A 359 34.00 -12.78 4.41
CA GLU A 359 35.12 -12.33 3.59
C GLU A 359 35.71 -13.45 2.72
N GLN A 360 35.89 -14.64 3.31
CA GLN A 360 36.39 -15.81 2.59
C GLN A 360 35.38 -16.32 1.55
N ILE A 361 34.10 -16.37 1.90
CA ILE A 361 33.01 -16.76 0.98
C ILE A 361 32.97 -15.83 -0.25
N ILE A 362 32.99 -14.51 -0.03
CA ILE A 362 32.96 -13.52 -1.12
C ILE A 362 34.19 -13.66 -2.01
N LYS A 363 35.37 -13.87 -1.41
CA LYS A 363 36.60 -14.10 -2.17
C LYS A 363 36.51 -15.35 -3.05
N ASP A 364 35.98 -16.45 -2.53
CA ASP A 364 35.83 -17.69 -3.27
C ASP A 364 34.79 -17.55 -4.39
N GLN A 365 33.65 -16.93 -4.12
CA GLN A 365 32.61 -16.64 -5.12
C GLN A 365 33.15 -15.76 -6.27
N ARG A 366 33.94 -14.72 -5.97
CA ARG A 366 34.60 -13.90 -7.00
C ARG A 366 35.68 -14.66 -7.77
N GLY A 367 36.36 -15.61 -7.13
CA GLY A 367 37.24 -16.57 -7.79
C GLY A 367 36.49 -17.43 -8.79
N ILE A 368 35.30 -17.92 -8.43
CA ILE A 368 34.42 -18.71 -9.33
C ILE A 368 34.06 -17.87 -10.57
N PHE A 369 33.61 -16.63 -10.40
CA PHE A 369 33.29 -15.75 -11.53
C PHE A 369 34.47 -15.56 -12.48
N SER A 370 35.64 -15.20 -11.95
CA SER A 370 36.86 -14.98 -12.74
C SER A 370 37.22 -16.23 -13.57
N ASN A 371 37.13 -17.41 -12.95
CA ASN A 371 37.45 -18.68 -13.60
C ASN A 371 36.43 -19.08 -14.67
N ILE A 372 35.13 -18.98 -14.37
CA ILE A 372 34.06 -19.44 -15.27
C ILE A 372 33.85 -18.50 -16.44
N PHE A 373 33.88 -17.19 -16.21
CA PHE A 373 33.80 -16.19 -17.28
C PHE A 373 35.12 -16.00 -18.03
N ASN A 374 36.21 -16.59 -17.53
CA ASN A 374 37.56 -16.47 -18.09
C ASN A 374 37.97 -15.00 -18.26
N THR A 375 37.78 -14.22 -17.19
CA THR A 375 38.13 -12.81 -17.11
C THR A 375 39.00 -12.56 -15.88
N SER A 376 39.97 -11.66 -16.01
CA SER A 376 40.72 -11.13 -14.87
C SER A 376 40.02 -9.95 -14.19
N ASP A 377 39.02 -9.38 -14.87
CA ASP A 377 38.22 -8.28 -14.37
C ASP A 377 36.80 -8.78 -14.05
N VAL A 378 36.59 -9.09 -12.77
CA VAL A 378 35.29 -9.53 -12.25
C VAL A 378 34.31 -8.37 -12.08
N THR A 379 34.77 -7.11 -12.17
CA THR A 379 33.91 -5.92 -12.00
C THR A 379 32.96 -5.70 -13.17
N THR A 380 33.18 -6.39 -14.30
CA THR A 380 32.25 -6.38 -15.45
C THR A 380 31.10 -7.38 -15.29
N ILE A 381 31.05 -8.16 -14.21
CA ILE A 381 30.03 -9.18 -13.94
C ILE A 381 29.10 -8.62 -12.85
N PRO A 382 27.82 -8.32 -13.18
CA PRO A 382 26.90 -7.69 -12.22
C PRO A 382 26.69 -8.55 -10.98
N GLN A 383 26.98 -8.00 -9.80
CA GLN A 383 26.81 -8.66 -8.52
C GLN A 383 26.00 -7.78 -7.58
N VAL A 384 25.16 -8.42 -6.77
CA VAL A 384 24.39 -7.76 -5.71
C VAL A 384 24.59 -8.50 -4.40
N TRP A 385 24.68 -7.74 -3.32
CA TRP A 385 24.58 -8.28 -1.97
C TRP A 385 23.49 -7.53 -1.22
N THR A 386 22.43 -8.25 -0.88
CA THR A 386 21.35 -7.74 -0.05
C THR A 386 21.77 -7.76 1.41
N LEU A 387 21.74 -6.60 2.04
CA LEU A 387 22.09 -6.40 3.44
C LEU A 387 20.83 -6.60 4.29
N TYR A 388 20.38 -7.85 4.38
CA TYR A 388 19.15 -8.21 5.09
C TYR A 388 19.45 -8.57 6.55
N ALA A 389 18.67 -8.02 7.48
CA ALA A 389 18.76 -8.28 8.92
C ALA A 389 20.21 -8.21 9.46
N GLU A 390 20.77 -9.31 9.98
CA GLU A 390 22.11 -9.32 10.60
C GLU A 390 23.24 -8.90 9.64
N VAL A 391 23.05 -9.08 8.33
CA VAL A 391 24.05 -8.73 7.32
C VAL A 391 24.22 -7.20 7.21
N GLU A 392 23.14 -6.45 7.38
CA GLU A 392 23.19 -4.99 7.54
C GLU A 392 24.09 -4.65 8.74
N GLY A 393 23.87 -5.32 9.87
CA GLY A 393 24.67 -5.15 11.06
C GLY A 393 26.16 -5.44 10.84
N TYR A 394 26.50 -6.53 10.16
CA TYR A 394 27.89 -6.85 9.82
C TYR A 394 28.55 -5.79 8.93
N TYR A 395 27.79 -5.22 7.99
CA TYR A 395 28.27 -4.11 7.16
C TYR A 395 28.58 -2.88 8.00
N GLU A 396 27.70 -2.51 8.93
CA GLU A 396 27.92 -1.40 9.84
C GLU A 396 29.11 -1.61 10.80
N GLU A 397 29.39 -2.86 11.18
CA GLU A 397 30.57 -3.25 11.97
C GLU A 397 31.88 -3.31 11.15
N GLY A 398 31.83 -3.06 9.85
CA GLY A 398 33.00 -2.92 8.99
C GLY A 398 33.32 -4.12 8.11
N LEU A 399 32.35 -5.00 7.82
CA LEU A 399 32.48 -6.04 6.79
C LEU A 399 32.88 -5.41 5.44
N PRO A 400 34.05 -5.76 4.88
CA PRO A 400 34.49 -5.17 3.62
C PRO A 400 33.70 -5.74 2.44
N VAL A 401 33.01 -4.87 1.71
CA VAL A 401 32.30 -5.24 0.47
C VAL A 401 32.99 -4.62 -0.74
N PRO A 402 33.39 -5.40 -1.76
CA PRO A 402 34.02 -4.89 -2.99
C PRO A 402 33.19 -3.77 -3.62
N ASP A 403 33.86 -2.72 -4.12
CA ASP A 403 33.21 -1.47 -4.51
C ASP A 403 32.19 -1.61 -5.65
N ASP A 404 32.43 -2.55 -6.57
CA ASP A 404 31.59 -2.86 -7.74
C ASP A 404 30.32 -3.67 -7.41
N VAL A 405 30.21 -4.21 -6.20
CA VAL A 405 29.01 -4.95 -5.76
C VAL A 405 27.94 -3.95 -5.34
N ALA A 406 26.75 -4.09 -5.93
CA ALA A 406 25.58 -3.33 -5.54
C ALA A 406 25.14 -3.73 -4.12
N LEU A 407 24.96 -2.73 -3.25
CA LEU A 407 24.40 -2.95 -1.90
C LEU A 407 22.89 -2.78 -1.96
N MET A 408 22.12 -3.83 -1.71
CA MET A 408 20.67 -3.72 -1.65
C MET A 408 20.19 -3.63 -0.22
N TRP A 409 19.53 -2.52 0.11
CA TRP A 409 18.96 -2.24 1.44
C TRP A 409 17.54 -2.76 1.50
N THR A 410 17.08 -3.18 2.68
CA THR A 410 15.73 -3.75 2.82
C THR A 410 14.86 -2.87 3.70
N ASP A 411 13.56 -3.00 3.54
CA ASP A 411 12.62 -2.60 4.57
C ASP A 411 12.62 -3.59 5.74
N ASP A 412 11.77 -3.31 6.71
CA ASP A 412 11.55 -4.04 7.94
C ASP A 412 10.46 -5.11 7.81
N ASP A 413 10.23 -5.61 6.60
CA ASP A 413 9.14 -6.54 6.24
C ASP A 413 7.74 -5.90 6.26
N TYR A 414 7.59 -4.64 6.68
CA TYR A 414 6.31 -3.93 6.82
C TYR A 414 6.27 -2.62 6.01
N GLY A 415 7.17 -2.48 5.03
CA GLY A 415 7.23 -1.31 4.17
C GLY A 415 7.88 -0.09 4.81
N ASN A 416 8.70 -0.25 5.86
CA ASN A 416 9.54 0.82 6.42
C ASN A 416 11.00 0.52 6.12
N MET A 417 11.62 1.30 5.24
CA MET A 417 13.03 1.14 4.91
C MET A 417 13.90 1.26 6.16
N ARG A 418 14.77 0.28 6.37
CA ARG A 418 15.68 0.24 7.52
C ARG A 418 16.76 1.29 7.38
N ARG A 419 17.37 1.34 6.19
CA ARG A 419 18.49 2.20 5.85
C ARG A 419 18.54 2.51 4.36
N TYR A 420 19.25 3.59 4.04
CA TYR A 420 19.65 3.94 2.68
C TYR A 420 21.15 4.30 2.67
N PRO A 421 21.80 4.46 1.50
CA PRO A 421 23.18 4.89 1.43
C PRO A 421 23.43 6.21 2.18
N VAL A 422 24.37 6.17 3.13
CA VAL A 422 24.92 7.41 3.71
C VAL A 422 25.87 8.08 2.73
N ALA A 423 26.25 9.33 2.97
CA ALA A 423 27.02 10.12 2.01
C ALA A 423 28.32 9.45 1.52
N SER A 424 29.01 8.69 2.37
CA SER A 424 30.24 7.95 2.02
C SER A 424 30.00 6.74 1.11
N GLU A 425 28.77 6.24 1.03
CA GLU A 425 28.41 5.01 0.29
C GLU A 425 27.83 5.33 -1.09
N ARG A 426 27.30 6.54 -1.30
CA ARG A 426 26.61 6.95 -2.53
C ARG A 426 27.47 6.93 -3.80
N ASN A 427 28.79 6.93 -3.65
CA ASN A 427 29.75 6.94 -4.77
C ASN A 427 30.37 5.57 -5.08
N ARG A 428 29.94 4.49 -4.40
CA ARG A 428 30.38 3.13 -4.72
C ARG A 428 30.02 2.81 -6.17
N SER A 429 30.95 2.23 -6.93
CA SER A 429 30.74 1.93 -8.35
C SER A 429 29.61 0.93 -8.60
N GLY A 430 29.38 -0.01 -7.68
CA GLY A 430 28.23 -0.92 -7.71
C GLY A 430 26.88 -0.22 -7.49
N GLY A 431 26.87 0.98 -6.89
CA GLY A 431 25.66 1.68 -6.49
C GLY A 431 24.91 0.96 -5.36
N ALA A 432 23.64 1.31 -5.17
CA ALA A 432 22.79 0.69 -4.15
C ALA A 432 21.36 0.45 -4.66
N GLY A 433 20.60 -0.37 -3.96
CA GLY A 433 19.25 -0.75 -4.34
C GLY A 433 18.31 -0.86 -3.14
N VAL A 434 17.06 -1.25 -3.42
CA VAL A 434 16.06 -1.56 -2.39
C VAL A 434 15.35 -2.89 -2.62
N TYR A 435 15.07 -3.60 -1.54
CA TYR A 435 14.13 -4.72 -1.46
C TYR A 435 12.98 -4.30 -0.55
N TYR A 436 11.73 -4.34 -1.06
CA TYR A 436 10.55 -3.79 -0.40
C TYR A 436 9.40 -4.80 -0.40
N HIS A 437 8.47 -4.70 0.55
CA HIS A 437 7.36 -5.65 0.69
C HIS A 437 5.97 -5.01 0.54
N VAL A 438 5.11 -5.66 -0.24
CA VAL A 438 3.65 -5.48 -0.19
C VAL A 438 2.90 -6.73 0.27
N ASP A 439 3.63 -7.85 0.41
CA ASP A 439 3.25 -9.15 0.93
C ASP A 439 4.41 -9.68 1.76
N MET A 440 4.15 -10.40 2.87
CA MET A 440 5.23 -11.02 3.62
C MET A 440 4.80 -12.12 4.59
N VAL A 441 5.57 -13.22 4.61
CA VAL A 441 5.70 -14.15 5.76
C VAL A 441 6.75 -13.64 6.75
N ALA A 442 6.31 -12.84 7.72
CA ALA A 442 7.18 -12.30 8.77
C ALA A 442 6.53 -12.26 10.15
N SER A 443 7.36 -12.01 11.16
CA SER A 443 6.89 -11.58 12.48
C SER A 443 6.57 -10.09 12.48
N PRO A 444 5.69 -9.60 13.37
CA PRO A 444 4.92 -10.33 14.38
C PRO A 444 3.71 -11.12 13.82
N ARG A 445 3.32 -10.88 12.57
CA ARG A 445 2.31 -11.67 11.84
C ARG A 445 2.53 -11.56 10.34
N ASP A 446 2.29 -12.64 9.60
CA ASP A 446 2.23 -12.55 8.15
C ASP A 446 1.07 -11.66 7.67
N TYR A 447 1.20 -11.10 6.47
CA TYR A 447 0.11 -10.40 5.79
C TYR A 447 0.19 -10.72 4.31
N LYS A 448 -0.79 -11.50 3.82
CA LYS A 448 -0.68 -12.22 2.54
C LYS A 448 -1.96 -12.31 1.72
N TRP A 449 -3.06 -11.79 2.26
CA TRP A 449 -4.37 -12.04 1.68
C TRP A 449 -4.80 -11.00 0.65
N ILE A 450 -4.72 -9.71 1.02
CA ILE A 450 -5.27 -8.62 0.21
C ILE A 450 -4.46 -7.33 0.36
N THR A 451 -4.63 -6.41 -0.60
CA THR A 451 -3.95 -5.10 -0.58
C THR A 451 -4.10 -4.36 0.74
N SER A 452 -2.96 -3.93 1.29
CA SER A 452 -2.85 -3.23 2.58
C SER A 452 -1.74 -2.17 2.60
N THR A 453 -1.30 -1.71 1.42
CA THR A 453 -0.21 -0.74 1.25
C THR A 453 -0.71 0.53 0.58
N GLN A 454 -0.44 1.67 1.22
CA GLN A 454 -0.76 2.99 0.66
C GLN A 454 0.31 3.38 -0.36
N LEU A 455 -0.08 3.85 -1.55
CA LEU A 455 0.88 4.37 -2.53
C LEU A 455 1.60 5.62 -2.01
N SER A 456 0.94 6.42 -1.17
CA SER A 456 1.58 7.55 -0.49
C SER A 456 2.70 7.08 0.44
N LYS A 457 2.56 5.94 1.13
CA LYS A 457 3.63 5.32 1.93
C LYS A 457 4.76 4.79 1.05
N MET A 458 4.43 4.14 -0.07
CA MET A 458 5.43 3.65 -1.02
C MET A 458 6.22 4.81 -1.62
N TYR A 459 5.56 5.86 -2.11
CA TYR A 459 6.21 7.09 -2.54
C TYR A 459 7.07 7.68 -1.43
N GLU A 460 6.53 7.69 -0.20
CA GLU A 460 7.20 8.27 0.95
C GLU A 460 8.57 7.58 1.15
N GLN A 461 8.59 6.27 1.26
CA GLN A 461 9.83 5.53 1.45
C GLN A 461 10.77 5.60 0.23
N LEU A 462 10.24 5.50 -0.99
CA LEU A 462 11.07 5.30 -2.18
C LEU A 462 11.63 6.59 -2.77
N SER A 463 11.01 7.74 -2.53
CA SER A 463 11.62 9.02 -2.93
C SER A 463 12.90 9.34 -2.13
N LEU A 464 13.06 8.81 -0.90
CA LEU A 464 14.37 8.84 -0.21
C LEU A 464 15.39 7.93 -0.88
N ALA A 465 14.98 6.74 -1.35
CA ALA A 465 15.87 5.83 -2.07
C ALA A 465 16.46 6.52 -3.32
N VAL A 466 15.60 7.21 -4.10
CA VAL A 466 16.03 7.98 -5.27
C VAL A 466 16.99 9.11 -4.90
N ILE A 467 16.61 9.98 -3.94
CA ILE A 467 17.46 11.13 -3.52
C ILE A 467 18.82 10.66 -2.97
N ARG A 468 18.88 9.45 -2.40
CA ARG A 468 20.12 8.87 -1.85
C ARG A 468 20.82 7.91 -2.80
N ASN A 469 20.53 7.96 -4.10
CA ASN A 469 21.17 7.18 -5.16
C ASN A 469 21.09 5.65 -4.96
N ALA A 470 20.06 5.15 -4.28
CA ALA A 470 19.76 3.73 -4.22
C ALA A 470 18.96 3.31 -5.45
N THR A 471 19.48 3.54 -6.66
CA THR A 471 18.78 3.37 -7.95
C THR A 471 19.42 2.30 -8.85
N ARG A 472 20.31 1.45 -8.33
CA ARG A 472 20.88 0.33 -9.09
C ARG A 472 19.85 -0.78 -9.32
N VAL A 473 19.21 -1.25 -8.24
CA VAL A 473 18.33 -2.42 -8.28
C VAL A 473 17.17 -2.28 -7.31
N TRP A 474 15.95 -2.43 -7.80
CA TRP A 474 14.73 -2.40 -6.99
C TRP A 474 14.00 -3.73 -7.19
N VAL A 475 13.71 -4.44 -6.10
CA VAL A 475 12.86 -5.64 -6.08
C VAL A 475 11.69 -5.46 -5.11
N LEU A 476 10.48 -5.77 -5.57
CA LEU A 476 9.27 -5.79 -4.74
C LEU A 476 8.85 -7.24 -4.47
N ASN A 477 8.74 -7.65 -3.20
CA ASN A 477 8.01 -8.87 -2.85
C ASN A 477 6.51 -8.63 -3.09
N VAL A 478 5.94 -9.42 -4.00
CA VAL A 478 4.55 -9.31 -4.45
C VAL A 478 3.71 -10.51 -4.07
N GLY A 479 4.20 -11.40 -3.21
CA GLY A 479 3.49 -12.62 -2.83
C GLY A 479 3.09 -13.42 -4.07
N ASP A 480 1.78 -13.68 -4.15
CA ASP A 480 1.08 -14.36 -5.24
C ASP A 480 0.89 -13.53 -6.53
N LEU A 481 1.48 -12.33 -6.62
CA LEU A 481 1.27 -11.29 -7.65
C LEU A 481 -0.11 -10.63 -7.60
N LYS A 482 -1.19 -11.41 -7.58
CA LYS A 482 -2.54 -10.91 -7.31
C LYS A 482 -2.80 -10.98 -5.80
N PRO A 483 -3.50 -9.99 -5.19
CA PRO A 483 -4.20 -8.86 -5.79
C PRO A 483 -3.43 -7.53 -5.63
N TYR A 484 -2.13 -7.51 -6.00
CA TYR A 484 -1.25 -6.34 -5.83
C TYR A 484 -0.95 -5.59 -7.14
N GLU A 485 -1.82 -5.70 -8.15
CA GLU A 485 -1.60 -5.16 -9.49
C GLU A 485 -1.25 -3.67 -9.47
N ARG A 486 -2.01 -2.89 -8.67
CA ARG A 486 -1.84 -1.45 -8.56
C ARG A 486 -0.50 -1.07 -7.92
N GLU A 487 -0.10 -1.78 -6.85
CA GLU A 487 1.15 -1.56 -6.14
C GLU A 487 2.34 -1.92 -7.04
N ILE A 488 2.26 -3.03 -7.77
CA ILE A 488 3.27 -3.47 -8.73
C ILE A 488 3.46 -2.44 -9.83
N GLU A 489 2.36 -1.95 -10.41
CA GLU A 489 2.44 -0.97 -11.47
C GLU A 489 2.98 0.38 -10.98
N TYR A 490 2.56 0.84 -9.79
CA TYR A 490 3.09 2.08 -9.23
C TYR A 490 4.59 1.96 -8.93
N TRP A 491 5.03 0.82 -8.39
CA TRP A 491 6.44 0.51 -8.17
C TRP A 491 7.27 0.57 -9.46
N LEU A 492 6.80 -0.06 -10.53
CA LEU A 492 7.49 -0.06 -11.81
C LEU A 492 7.42 1.30 -12.52
N SER A 493 6.32 2.05 -12.36
CA SER A 493 6.17 3.42 -12.88
C SER A 493 7.11 4.41 -12.17
N LEU A 494 7.23 4.31 -10.85
CA LEU A 494 8.11 5.16 -10.04
C LEU A 494 9.59 4.85 -10.33
N SER A 495 9.93 3.57 -10.50
CA SER A 495 11.31 3.16 -10.81
C SER A 495 11.69 3.40 -12.28
N TRP A 496 10.71 3.50 -13.17
CA TRP A 496 10.89 3.91 -14.57
C TRP A 496 11.21 5.40 -14.68
N ASP A 497 10.33 6.27 -14.18
CA ASP A 497 10.54 7.72 -14.14
C ASP A 497 10.04 8.33 -12.83
N SER A 498 10.97 8.49 -11.89
CA SER A 498 10.66 9.07 -10.58
C SER A 498 10.35 10.56 -10.61
N SER A 499 10.76 11.27 -11.68
CA SER A 499 10.61 12.72 -11.77
C SER A 499 9.16 13.16 -11.98
N LEU A 500 8.30 12.23 -12.40
CA LEU A 500 6.88 12.46 -12.60
C LEU A 500 6.08 12.50 -11.29
N TRP A 501 6.61 11.93 -10.22
CA TRP A 501 5.86 11.67 -9.00
C TRP A 501 6.26 12.62 -7.87
N THR A 502 5.25 13.23 -7.26
CA THR A 502 5.34 14.17 -6.14
C THR A 502 4.36 13.73 -5.06
N PRO A 503 4.45 14.23 -3.82
CA PRO A 503 3.43 13.96 -2.81
C PRO A 503 2.01 14.33 -3.25
N ASP A 504 1.87 15.30 -4.14
CA ASP A 504 0.58 15.93 -4.47
C ASP A 504 -0.15 15.21 -5.63
N ASN A 505 0.53 14.33 -6.37
CA ASN A 505 -0.05 13.66 -7.56
C ASN A 505 -0.02 12.12 -7.49
N VAL A 506 0.22 11.54 -6.32
CA VAL A 506 0.14 10.08 -6.14
C VAL A 506 -1.27 9.57 -6.45
N ASP A 507 -2.31 10.30 -6.06
CA ASP A 507 -3.70 9.91 -6.37
C ASP A 507 -4.07 10.11 -7.85
N ASP A 508 -3.35 10.97 -8.59
CA ASP A 508 -3.53 11.13 -10.03
C ASP A 508 -3.16 9.83 -10.78
N PHE A 509 -2.20 9.05 -10.26
CA PHE A 509 -1.92 7.70 -10.76
C PHE A 509 -3.17 6.81 -10.69
N VAL A 510 -3.83 6.78 -9.53
CA VAL A 510 -5.02 5.93 -9.31
C VAL A 510 -6.20 6.40 -10.15
N HIS A 511 -6.34 7.72 -10.31
CA HIS A 511 -7.34 8.31 -11.20
C HIS A 511 -7.14 7.86 -12.65
N ALA A 512 -5.92 8.02 -13.19
CA ALA A 512 -5.58 7.60 -14.55
C ALA A 512 -5.73 6.08 -14.74
N TRP A 513 -5.33 5.29 -13.74
CA TRP A 513 -5.51 3.84 -13.69
C TRP A 513 -7.00 3.48 -13.77
N ALA A 514 -7.86 4.07 -12.95
CA ALA A 514 -9.29 3.77 -12.96
C ALA A 514 -9.94 4.10 -14.32
N GLN A 515 -9.50 5.17 -14.99
CA GLN A 515 -9.95 5.49 -16.34
C GLN A 515 -9.48 4.45 -17.36
N ARG A 516 -8.20 4.04 -17.29
CA ARG A 516 -7.62 3.06 -18.23
C ARG A 516 -8.28 1.69 -18.09
N GLU A 517 -8.40 1.18 -16.87
CA GLU A 517 -8.82 -0.22 -16.65
C GLU A 517 -10.32 -0.42 -16.78
N PHE A 518 -11.11 0.57 -16.37
CA PHE A 518 -12.56 0.43 -16.25
C PHE A 518 -13.32 1.33 -17.20
N LYS A 519 -12.61 2.05 -18.09
CA LYS A 519 -13.19 2.97 -19.09
C LYS A 519 -14.11 4.02 -18.44
N LEU A 520 -13.76 4.45 -17.24
CA LEU A 520 -14.53 5.41 -16.46
C LEU A 520 -14.31 6.83 -16.96
N ASP A 521 -15.35 7.66 -16.89
CA ASP A 521 -15.18 9.09 -17.00
C ASP A 521 -14.42 9.65 -15.79
N SER A 522 -13.96 10.90 -15.91
CA SER A 522 -13.15 11.54 -14.86
C SER A 522 -13.86 11.63 -13.50
N SER A 523 -15.20 11.70 -13.48
CA SER A 523 -15.97 11.82 -12.23
C SER A 523 -16.11 10.48 -11.51
N ASP A 524 -16.42 9.41 -12.22
CA ASP A 524 -16.48 8.07 -11.65
C ASP A 524 -15.06 7.55 -11.30
N ALA A 525 -14.03 7.92 -12.08
CA ALA A 525 -12.64 7.62 -11.75
C ALA A 525 -12.16 8.31 -10.46
N ALA A 526 -12.62 9.54 -10.18
CA ALA A 526 -12.33 10.22 -8.92
C ALA A 526 -12.95 9.50 -7.72
N ILE A 527 -14.16 8.95 -7.89
CA ILE A 527 -14.80 8.11 -6.86
C ILE A 527 -13.98 6.84 -6.63
N VAL A 528 -13.51 6.18 -7.69
CA VAL A 528 -12.65 4.99 -7.56
C VAL A 528 -11.32 5.31 -6.89
N ALA A 529 -10.70 6.44 -7.21
CA ALA A 529 -9.48 6.89 -6.56
C ALA A 529 -9.69 7.09 -5.05
N GLU A 530 -10.80 7.72 -4.64
CA GLU A 530 -11.17 7.85 -3.22
C GLU A 530 -11.44 6.48 -2.56
N VAL A 531 -12.11 5.56 -3.28
CA VAL A 531 -12.38 4.20 -2.79
C VAL A 531 -11.07 3.46 -2.53
N VAL A 532 -10.16 3.47 -3.47
CA VAL A 532 -8.88 2.76 -3.37
C VAL A 532 -7.95 3.41 -2.33
N ALA A 533 -7.92 4.74 -2.25
CA ALA A 533 -7.17 5.46 -1.23
C ALA A 533 -7.67 5.10 0.19
N ASN A 534 -8.99 5.03 0.38
CA ASN A 534 -9.56 4.64 1.67
C ASN A 534 -9.42 3.14 1.98
N LEU A 535 -9.61 2.25 1.01
CA LEU A 535 -9.37 0.80 1.18
C LEU A 535 -7.98 0.54 1.74
N THR A 536 -6.96 1.07 1.04
CA THR A 536 -5.56 0.86 1.42
C THR A 536 -5.21 1.61 2.70
N ARG A 537 -5.83 2.77 2.96
CA ARG A 537 -5.71 3.44 4.26
C ARG A 537 -6.25 2.58 5.39
N TYR A 538 -7.42 1.98 5.22
CA TYR A 538 -8.10 1.25 6.29
C TYR A 538 -7.39 -0.07 6.58
N ASN A 539 -6.94 -0.80 5.55
CA ASN A 539 -6.14 -2.01 5.71
C ASN A 539 -4.71 -1.73 6.22
N ALA A 540 -4.17 -0.53 5.98
CA ALA A 540 -2.88 -0.12 6.54
C ALA A 540 -2.98 0.38 7.99
N ARG A 541 -4.17 0.70 8.53
CA ARG A 541 -4.32 1.02 9.97
C ARG A 541 -3.85 -0.15 10.82
N ARG A 542 -4.20 -1.36 10.38
CA ARG A 542 -3.78 -2.64 10.93
C ARG A 542 -4.05 -3.69 9.86
N LYS A 543 -3.03 -4.50 9.53
CA LYS A 543 -3.17 -5.55 8.51
C LYS A 543 -4.39 -6.45 8.82
N PRO A 544 -5.14 -6.91 7.81
CA PRO A 544 -6.35 -7.73 8.01
C PRO A 544 -6.14 -8.88 9.02
N GLU A 545 -5.04 -9.61 8.89
CA GLU A 545 -4.64 -10.76 9.70
C GLU A 545 -4.34 -10.36 11.15
N LEU A 546 -3.97 -9.10 11.41
CA LEU A 546 -3.70 -8.53 12.74
C LEU A 546 -4.96 -8.00 13.44
N LEU A 547 -6.07 -7.80 12.72
CA LEU A 547 -7.30 -7.29 13.31
C LEU A 547 -7.87 -8.28 14.35
N ASN A 548 -8.48 -7.74 15.40
CA ASN A 548 -9.18 -8.52 16.42
C ASN A 548 -10.38 -7.74 17.01
N THR A 549 -11.13 -8.41 17.89
CA THR A 549 -12.38 -7.90 18.48
C THR A 549 -12.20 -6.69 19.40
N THR A 550 -10.95 -6.32 19.73
CA THR A 550 -10.59 -5.21 20.61
C THR A 550 -9.73 -4.15 19.91
N THR A 551 -9.46 -4.29 18.61
CA THR A 551 -8.60 -3.35 17.87
C THR A 551 -9.19 -1.94 17.93
N TYR A 552 -10.45 -1.79 17.53
CA TYR A 552 -11.16 -0.52 17.58
C TYR A 552 -11.97 -0.42 18.88
N SER A 553 -11.89 0.73 19.55
CA SER A 553 -12.61 0.97 20.80
C SER A 553 -14.13 0.93 20.56
N LEU A 554 -14.81 0.08 21.35
CA LEU A 554 -16.25 -0.09 21.28
C LEU A 554 -17.02 1.02 22.03
N ILE A 555 -16.33 1.82 22.84
CA ILE A 555 -16.94 2.79 23.76
C ILE A 555 -16.37 4.20 23.63
N ASN A 556 -15.11 4.37 23.21
CA ASN A 556 -14.46 5.69 23.18
C ASN A 556 -14.54 6.30 21.79
N TYR A 557 -14.88 7.59 21.73
CA TYR A 557 -14.91 8.43 20.52
C TYR A 557 -15.71 7.86 19.34
N ARG A 558 -16.71 7.01 19.66
CA ARG A 558 -17.51 6.28 18.68
C ARG A 558 -16.66 5.56 17.64
N GLU A 559 -15.47 5.09 18.02
CA GLU A 559 -14.47 4.61 17.07
C GLU A 559 -14.99 3.42 16.25
N ALA A 560 -15.49 2.38 16.91
CA ALA A 560 -16.08 1.23 16.22
C ALA A 560 -17.26 1.61 15.31
N ASP A 561 -18.19 2.44 15.78
CA ASP A 561 -19.34 2.91 14.98
C ASP A 561 -18.87 3.65 13.72
N ARG A 562 -17.89 4.57 13.85
CA ARG A 562 -17.31 5.31 12.71
C ARG A 562 -16.58 4.40 11.74
N VAL A 563 -15.84 3.40 12.22
CA VAL A 563 -15.12 2.46 11.35
C VAL A 563 -16.11 1.60 10.56
N VAL A 564 -17.20 1.14 11.18
CA VAL A 564 -18.26 0.42 10.45
C VAL A 564 -18.91 1.32 9.40
N GLU A 565 -19.24 2.58 9.75
CA GLU A 565 -19.83 3.54 8.80
C GLU A 565 -18.87 3.87 7.63
N GLN A 566 -17.58 3.99 7.91
CA GLN A 566 -16.54 4.16 6.89
C GLN A 566 -16.51 2.99 5.91
N TRP A 567 -16.53 1.75 6.41
CA TRP A 567 -16.59 0.56 5.56
C TRP A 567 -17.88 0.48 4.75
N ASP A 568 -19.02 0.80 5.36
CA ASP A 568 -20.32 0.81 4.68
C ASP A 568 -20.38 1.87 3.58
N THR A 569 -19.84 3.06 3.83
CA THR A 569 -19.71 4.13 2.83
C THR A 569 -18.84 3.69 1.65
N LEU A 570 -17.70 3.07 1.95
CA LEU A 570 -16.76 2.59 0.96
C LEU A 570 -17.36 1.49 0.07
N ALA A 571 -17.98 0.48 0.68
CA ALA A 571 -18.63 -0.62 -0.03
C ALA A 571 -19.80 -0.14 -0.88
N ASN A 572 -20.59 0.82 -0.40
CA ASN A 572 -21.69 1.42 -1.16
C ASN A 572 -21.17 2.17 -2.40
N ALA A 573 -20.10 2.96 -2.25
CA ALA A 573 -19.48 3.68 -3.35
C ALA A 573 -18.92 2.70 -4.42
N SER A 574 -18.16 1.69 -3.99
CA SER A 574 -17.63 0.66 -4.89
C SER A 574 -18.75 -0.10 -5.62
N THR A 575 -19.79 -0.51 -4.89
CA THR A 575 -20.94 -1.24 -5.46
C THR A 575 -21.73 -0.38 -6.45
N ALA A 576 -21.86 0.92 -6.18
CA ALA A 576 -22.51 1.85 -7.10
C ALA A 576 -21.76 1.97 -8.43
N ILE A 577 -20.42 1.99 -8.43
CA ILE A 577 -19.62 1.97 -9.66
C ILE A 577 -19.76 0.62 -10.37
N TYR A 578 -19.57 -0.50 -9.67
CA TYR A 578 -19.69 -1.84 -10.25
C TYR A 578 -21.04 -2.06 -10.97
N ASN A 579 -22.15 -1.62 -10.36
CA ASN A 579 -23.49 -1.76 -10.93
C ASN A 579 -23.72 -0.87 -12.17
N LYS A 580 -22.91 0.18 -12.38
CA LYS A 580 -22.97 1.02 -13.59
C LYS A 580 -22.17 0.43 -14.74
N LEU A 581 -21.13 -0.36 -14.46
CA LEU A 581 -20.22 -0.89 -15.47
C LEU A 581 -20.93 -1.85 -16.43
N ALA A 582 -20.46 -1.88 -17.67
CA ALA A 582 -20.84 -2.92 -18.62
C ALA A 582 -20.33 -4.29 -18.13
N SER A 583 -21.05 -5.36 -18.47
CA SER A 583 -20.78 -6.71 -17.93
C SER A 583 -19.39 -7.25 -18.29
N ASP A 584 -18.80 -6.80 -19.38
CA ASP A 584 -17.45 -7.15 -19.79
C ASP A 584 -16.35 -6.45 -18.97
N LEU A 585 -16.66 -5.30 -18.35
CA LEU A 585 -15.75 -4.56 -17.46
C LEU A 585 -15.85 -5.02 -16.00
N GLN A 586 -16.98 -5.60 -15.61
CA GLN A 586 -17.26 -6.05 -14.25
C GLN A 586 -16.20 -7.02 -13.68
N PRO A 587 -15.68 -8.04 -14.40
CA PRO A 587 -14.67 -8.94 -13.85
C PRO A 587 -13.38 -8.23 -13.43
N SER A 588 -12.88 -7.29 -14.24
CA SER A 588 -11.68 -6.51 -13.92
C SER A 588 -11.89 -5.60 -12.70
N PHE A 589 -13.05 -4.95 -12.62
CA PHE A 589 -13.40 -4.09 -11.47
C PHE A 589 -13.65 -4.91 -10.21
N PHE A 590 -14.29 -6.07 -10.34
CA PHE A 590 -14.56 -6.96 -9.21
C PHE A 590 -13.25 -7.38 -8.56
N GLN A 591 -12.31 -7.95 -9.33
CA GLN A 591 -11.08 -8.48 -8.77
C GLN A 591 -10.14 -7.40 -8.21
N MET A 592 -10.03 -6.22 -8.86
CA MET A 592 -9.07 -5.18 -8.47
C MET A 592 -9.63 -4.12 -7.49
N VAL A 593 -10.95 -3.92 -7.42
CA VAL A 593 -11.56 -2.87 -6.58
C VAL A 593 -12.62 -3.43 -5.64
N GLN A 594 -13.65 -4.07 -6.18
CA GLN A 594 -14.83 -4.38 -5.37
C GLN A 594 -14.59 -5.52 -4.37
N HIS A 595 -13.96 -6.62 -4.79
CA HIS A 595 -13.65 -7.74 -3.93
C HIS A 595 -12.84 -7.31 -2.70
N PRO A 596 -11.67 -6.64 -2.83
CA PRO A 596 -10.91 -6.25 -1.64
C PRO A 596 -11.68 -5.27 -0.75
N VAL A 597 -12.57 -4.41 -1.29
CA VAL A 597 -13.46 -3.56 -0.47
C VAL A 597 -14.47 -4.40 0.31
N LEU A 598 -15.18 -5.32 -0.35
CA LEU A 598 -16.23 -6.12 0.29
C LEU A 598 -15.66 -7.13 1.29
N ALA A 599 -14.51 -7.74 0.99
CA ALA A 599 -13.83 -8.67 1.87
C ALA A 599 -13.31 -7.96 3.14
N SER A 600 -12.64 -6.81 2.97
CA SER A 600 -12.15 -5.99 4.10
C SER A 600 -13.29 -5.45 4.98
N GLN A 601 -14.39 -4.98 4.37
CA GLN A 601 -15.59 -4.58 5.10
C GLN A 601 -16.15 -5.76 5.90
N THR A 602 -16.26 -6.93 5.28
CA THR A 602 -16.86 -8.13 5.88
C THR A 602 -16.05 -8.56 7.10
N LEU A 603 -14.73 -8.68 6.97
CA LEU A 603 -13.82 -8.97 8.09
C LEU A 603 -13.87 -7.91 9.19
N GLY A 604 -13.77 -6.63 8.83
CA GLY A 604 -13.80 -5.51 9.77
C GLY A 604 -15.09 -5.48 10.59
N LYS A 605 -16.25 -5.64 9.94
CA LYS A 605 -17.56 -5.71 10.61
C LYS A 605 -17.67 -6.97 11.45
N MET A 606 -17.21 -8.12 10.95
CA MET A 606 -17.24 -9.39 11.69
C MET A 606 -16.54 -9.26 13.04
N LEU A 607 -15.33 -8.70 13.06
CA LEU A 607 -14.54 -8.55 14.28
C LEU A 607 -15.10 -7.48 15.23
N ILE A 608 -15.58 -6.34 14.72
CA ILE A 608 -16.23 -5.32 15.54
C ILE A 608 -17.53 -5.86 16.15
N TYR A 609 -18.35 -6.58 15.37
CA TYR A 609 -19.62 -7.15 15.86
C TYR A 609 -19.39 -8.29 16.85
N ALA A 610 -18.32 -9.08 16.69
CA ALA A 610 -17.90 -10.04 17.70
C ALA A 610 -17.43 -9.34 19.00
N GLY A 611 -16.72 -8.21 18.90
CA GLY A 611 -16.41 -7.36 20.06
C GLY A 611 -17.65 -6.82 20.75
N LEU A 612 -18.60 -6.27 19.99
CA LEU A 612 -19.89 -5.81 20.51
C LEU A 612 -20.70 -6.97 21.11
N ASN A 613 -20.66 -8.16 20.53
CA ASN A 613 -21.33 -9.34 21.06
C ASN A 613 -20.82 -9.64 22.48
N ASN A 614 -19.51 -9.66 22.67
CA ASN A 614 -18.86 -9.87 23.96
C ASN A 614 -19.23 -8.78 24.97
N LEU A 615 -19.15 -7.51 24.56
CA LEU A 615 -19.53 -6.37 25.40
C LEU A 615 -20.99 -6.46 25.84
N ARG A 616 -21.92 -6.64 24.89
CA ARG A 616 -23.36 -6.71 25.19
C ARG A 616 -23.73 -7.91 26.06
N ALA A 617 -22.98 -9.01 25.97
CA ALA A 617 -23.18 -10.17 26.83
C ALA A 617 -22.88 -9.82 28.29
N SER A 618 -21.76 -9.12 28.55
CA SER A 618 -21.41 -8.63 29.89
C SER A 618 -22.46 -7.65 30.43
N GLN A 619 -23.08 -6.86 29.54
CA GLN A 619 -24.15 -5.92 29.87
C GLN A 619 -25.52 -6.58 30.04
N ALA A 620 -25.64 -7.91 29.92
CA ALA A 620 -26.88 -8.68 29.97
C ALA A 620 -27.96 -8.20 28.98
N ARG A 621 -27.54 -7.84 27.75
CA ARG A 621 -28.45 -7.38 26.67
C ARG A 621 -28.86 -8.55 25.78
N LEU A 622 -30.15 -8.66 25.46
CA LEU A 622 -30.67 -9.73 24.60
C LEU A 622 -30.11 -9.68 23.17
N SER A 623 -29.75 -8.49 22.69
CA SER A 623 -29.18 -8.24 21.37
C SER A 623 -27.83 -8.93 21.12
N THR A 624 -27.15 -9.41 22.17
CA THR A 624 -26.00 -10.31 22.05
C THR A 624 -26.28 -11.44 21.07
N ASN A 625 -27.47 -12.05 21.12
CA ASN A 625 -27.81 -13.17 20.26
C ASN A 625 -27.92 -12.77 18.78
N GLY A 626 -28.50 -11.61 18.48
CA GLY A 626 -28.58 -11.11 17.10
C GLY A 626 -27.21 -10.74 16.54
N LEU A 627 -26.31 -10.19 17.36
CA LEU A 627 -24.92 -10.00 16.94
C LEU A 627 -24.19 -11.32 16.68
N ALA A 628 -24.49 -12.37 17.46
CA ALA A 628 -23.91 -13.69 17.21
C ALA A 628 -24.37 -14.25 15.85
N ASP A 629 -25.65 -14.08 15.51
CA ASP A 629 -26.18 -14.47 14.20
C ASP A 629 -25.51 -13.64 13.08
N GLN A 630 -25.40 -12.32 13.25
CA GLN A 630 -24.74 -11.45 12.27
C GLN A 630 -23.26 -11.77 12.05
N VAL A 631 -22.51 -12.13 13.09
CA VAL A 631 -21.11 -12.55 12.94
C VAL A 631 -21.02 -13.86 12.17
N GLN A 632 -21.92 -14.81 12.42
CA GLN A 632 -21.99 -16.05 11.67
C GLN A 632 -22.30 -15.77 10.19
N ASP A 633 -23.26 -14.91 9.89
CA ASP A 633 -23.60 -14.53 8.51
C ASP A 633 -22.42 -13.84 7.79
N LEU A 634 -21.68 -12.97 8.50
CA LEU A 634 -20.49 -12.31 7.94
C LEU A 634 -19.35 -13.30 7.69
N PHE A 635 -19.19 -14.32 8.54
CA PHE A 635 -18.18 -15.36 8.36
C PHE A 635 -18.48 -16.23 7.13
N GLU A 636 -19.75 -16.59 6.88
CA GLU A 636 -20.12 -17.30 5.66
C GLU A 636 -20.04 -16.40 4.42
N LYS A 637 -20.39 -15.11 4.55
CA LYS A 637 -20.25 -14.13 3.45
C LYS A 637 -18.80 -13.97 2.99
N ASP A 638 -17.84 -14.03 3.92
CA ASP A 638 -16.42 -13.99 3.61
C ASP A 638 -16.02 -15.11 2.63
N TYR A 639 -16.49 -16.34 2.89
CA TYR A 639 -16.33 -17.47 1.97
C TYR A 639 -17.14 -17.31 0.67
N ASP A 640 -18.35 -16.74 0.72
CA ASP A 640 -19.12 -16.47 -0.51
C ASP A 640 -18.36 -15.52 -1.46
N LEU A 641 -17.63 -14.54 -0.93
CA LEU A 641 -16.79 -13.62 -1.72
C LEU A 641 -15.57 -14.32 -2.34
N GLU A 642 -14.94 -15.23 -1.59
CA GLU A 642 -13.88 -16.10 -2.10
C GLU A 642 -14.38 -16.93 -3.30
N VAL A 643 -15.53 -17.59 -3.15
CA VAL A 643 -16.17 -18.38 -4.22
C VAL A 643 -16.55 -17.51 -5.43
N GLU A 644 -17.05 -16.30 -5.20
CA GLU A 644 -17.37 -15.36 -6.29
C GLU A 644 -16.10 -15.00 -7.08
N TYR A 645 -15.00 -14.69 -6.39
CA TYR A 645 -13.71 -14.40 -7.01
C TYR A 645 -13.19 -15.58 -7.82
N HIS A 646 -13.21 -16.79 -7.25
CA HIS A 646 -12.78 -17.99 -7.95
C HIS A 646 -13.63 -18.29 -9.18
N SER A 647 -14.91 -17.92 -9.18
CA SER A 647 -15.86 -18.27 -10.25
C SER A 647 -15.85 -17.32 -11.45
N ILE A 648 -15.23 -16.13 -11.36
CA ILE A 648 -15.27 -15.16 -12.47
C ILE A 648 -14.61 -15.74 -13.73
N LEU A 649 -15.20 -15.44 -14.89
CA LEU A 649 -14.70 -15.86 -16.21
C LEU A 649 -14.40 -17.37 -16.30
N ASP A 650 -15.39 -18.18 -15.93
CA ASP A 650 -15.31 -19.65 -15.96
C ASP A 650 -14.13 -20.20 -15.15
N GLY A 651 -13.88 -19.62 -13.98
CA GLY A 651 -12.86 -20.13 -13.07
C GLY A 651 -11.48 -19.55 -13.33
N LYS A 652 -11.30 -18.47 -14.10
CA LYS A 652 -9.96 -18.02 -14.55
C LYS A 652 -8.98 -17.83 -13.39
N TRP A 653 -9.47 -17.38 -12.23
CA TRP A 653 -8.67 -17.07 -11.04
C TRP A 653 -8.99 -17.94 -9.83
N ASP A 654 -9.54 -19.14 -10.05
CA ASP A 654 -9.72 -20.15 -9.00
C ASP A 654 -8.40 -20.35 -8.22
N HIS A 655 -8.49 -20.54 -6.90
CA HIS A 655 -7.38 -20.55 -5.92
C HIS A 655 -6.73 -19.24 -5.49
N MET A 656 -6.87 -18.13 -6.24
CA MET A 656 -6.14 -16.88 -5.92
C MET A 656 -6.56 -16.22 -4.58
N MET A 657 -7.67 -16.66 -3.99
CA MET A 657 -8.16 -16.23 -2.66
C MET A 657 -8.15 -17.35 -1.61
N ASP A 658 -7.39 -18.45 -1.82
CA ASP A 658 -7.32 -19.59 -0.88
C ASP A 658 -6.61 -19.27 0.46
N GLN A 659 -5.94 -18.12 0.57
CA GLN A 659 -5.16 -17.75 1.75
C GLN A 659 -6.07 -17.58 2.96
N THR A 660 -5.80 -18.37 4.00
CA THR A 660 -6.48 -18.22 5.29
C THR A 660 -6.06 -16.92 5.98
N HIS A 661 -7.04 -16.19 6.48
CA HIS A 661 -6.85 -14.82 6.97
C HIS A 661 -7.62 -14.54 8.29
N VAL A 662 -8.45 -15.49 8.76
CA VAL A 662 -9.25 -15.34 10.00
C VAL A 662 -8.85 -16.37 11.06
N GLY A 663 -8.61 -15.91 12.29
CA GLY A 663 -8.39 -16.80 13.44
C GLY A 663 -6.92 -17.09 13.76
N TYR A 664 -6.02 -16.16 13.45
CA TYR A 664 -4.61 -16.23 13.83
C TYR A 664 -4.40 -16.36 15.34
N TYR A 665 -3.60 -17.35 15.75
CA TYR A 665 -3.18 -17.56 17.14
C TYR A 665 -1.65 -17.51 17.35
N TYR A 666 -0.87 -17.43 16.27
CA TYR A 666 0.57 -17.20 16.28
C TYR A 666 0.96 -16.28 15.09
N TRP A 667 2.24 -16.25 14.72
CA TRP A 667 2.75 -15.33 13.69
C TRP A 667 2.37 -15.76 12.26
N GLN A 668 2.12 -17.04 12.01
CA GLN A 668 1.83 -17.59 10.68
C GLN A 668 0.37 -18.06 10.56
N GLN A 669 -0.09 -18.26 9.31
CA GLN A 669 -1.48 -18.55 8.98
C GLN A 669 -2.10 -19.76 9.69
N PRO A 670 -3.40 -19.71 10.05
CA PRO A 670 -4.13 -20.87 10.52
C PRO A 670 -4.40 -21.84 9.36
N MET A 671 -4.59 -23.13 9.64
CA MET A 671 -4.88 -24.13 8.60
C MET A 671 -6.33 -24.08 8.08
N ALA A 672 -7.18 -23.25 8.70
CA ALA A 672 -8.54 -22.95 8.25
C ALA A 672 -8.98 -21.60 8.83
N ASN A 673 -9.78 -20.85 8.07
CA ASN A 673 -10.48 -19.69 8.61
C ASN A 673 -11.34 -20.13 9.80
N THR A 674 -11.19 -19.46 10.95
CA THR A 674 -11.87 -19.82 12.19
C THR A 674 -12.68 -18.63 12.71
N MET A 675 -14.01 -18.78 12.74
CA MET A 675 -14.92 -17.75 13.26
C MET A 675 -14.54 -17.33 14.69
N PRO A 676 -14.58 -16.02 15.02
CA PRO A 676 -14.26 -15.56 16.37
C PRO A 676 -15.21 -16.16 17.43
N ALA A 677 -14.74 -16.25 18.67
CA ALA A 677 -15.55 -16.72 19.78
C ALA A 677 -16.74 -15.78 20.05
N LEU A 678 -17.93 -16.37 20.25
CA LEU A 678 -19.19 -15.66 20.44
C LEU A 678 -19.89 -16.07 21.73
N ASN A 679 -20.63 -15.12 22.29
CA ASN A 679 -21.52 -15.32 23.42
C ASN A 679 -22.98 -15.38 22.95
N ARG A 680 -23.79 -16.16 23.67
CA ARG A 680 -25.24 -16.10 23.61
C ARG A 680 -25.80 -16.00 25.02
N VAL A 681 -26.80 -15.15 25.21
CA VAL A 681 -27.55 -15.02 26.46
C VAL A 681 -28.85 -15.83 26.39
N GLN A 682 -29.36 -16.28 27.54
CA GLN A 682 -30.59 -17.07 27.60
C GLN A 682 -31.81 -16.26 27.14
N SER A 683 -32.26 -16.46 25.89
CA SER A 683 -33.35 -15.67 25.29
C SER A 683 -34.70 -15.79 26.00
N ARG A 684 -34.92 -16.89 26.74
CA ARG A 684 -36.18 -17.17 27.46
C ARG A 684 -36.16 -16.78 28.93
N LYS A 685 -35.04 -16.28 29.44
CA LYS A 685 -34.88 -15.92 30.85
C LYS A 685 -34.72 -14.42 30.96
N GLN A 686 -35.46 -13.82 31.89
CA GLN A 686 -35.25 -12.42 32.25
C GLN A 686 -33.92 -12.26 32.97
N ALA A 687 -33.09 -11.30 32.57
CA ALA A 687 -31.88 -10.95 33.29
C ALA A 687 -32.21 -10.45 34.70
N LEU A 688 -31.29 -10.67 35.64
CA LEU A 688 -31.45 -10.27 37.04
C LEU A 688 -31.82 -8.79 37.22
N PRO A 689 -31.25 -7.83 36.46
CA PRO A 689 -31.61 -6.43 36.60
C PRO A 689 -33.00 -6.02 36.09
N GLY A 690 -33.72 -6.92 35.43
CA GLY A 690 -35.07 -6.67 34.90
C GLY A 690 -35.13 -6.49 33.38
N VAL A 691 -36.26 -5.94 32.89
CA VAL A 691 -36.62 -5.87 31.46
C VAL A 691 -35.80 -4.89 30.65
N MET A 692 -35.35 -3.80 31.25
CA MET A 692 -34.67 -2.70 30.57
C MET A 692 -33.21 -2.61 31.01
N ARG A 693 -32.32 -2.40 30.04
CA ARG A 693 -30.91 -2.06 30.21
C ARG A 693 -30.69 -0.65 29.67
N ILE A 694 -30.00 0.20 30.40
CA ILE A 694 -29.64 1.57 30.01
C ILE A 694 -28.13 1.65 29.92
N VAL A 695 -27.61 1.97 28.74
CA VAL A 695 -26.16 2.05 28.48
C VAL A 695 -25.81 3.44 27.95
N PRO A 696 -25.25 4.30 28.81
CA PRO A 696 -24.68 5.57 28.37
C PRO A 696 -23.51 5.38 27.41
N GLU A 697 -23.33 6.32 26.48
CA GLU A 697 -22.13 6.42 25.64
C GLU A 697 -20.85 6.45 26.50
N GLY A 698 -19.79 5.77 26.05
CA GLY A 698 -18.53 5.69 26.79
C GLY A 698 -18.50 4.66 27.92
N SER A 699 -19.59 3.90 28.14
CA SER A 699 -19.68 2.97 29.28
C SER A 699 -19.43 1.51 28.88
N LEU A 700 -18.64 0.81 29.70
CA LEU A 700 -18.61 -0.66 29.74
C LEU A 700 -19.83 -1.23 30.48
N GLY A 701 -20.32 -0.53 31.51
CA GLY A 701 -21.44 -0.94 32.37
C GLY A 701 -22.82 -0.69 31.77
N ALA A 702 -23.85 -1.24 32.42
CA ALA A 702 -25.24 -1.16 31.99
C ALA A 702 -26.21 -1.16 33.18
N TRP A 703 -27.10 -0.17 33.23
CA TRP A 703 -27.98 0.05 34.37
C TRP A 703 -29.38 -0.55 34.18
N PRO A 704 -30.04 -1.05 35.24
CA PRO A 704 -29.52 -1.20 36.62
C PRO A 704 -28.37 -2.22 36.69
N GLY A 705 -27.27 -1.89 37.34
CA GLY A 705 -26.08 -2.73 37.35
C GLY A 705 -25.30 -2.49 38.63
N ASP A 706 -24.71 -3.57 39.13
CA ASP A 706 -23.90 -3.60 40.35
C ASP A 706 -22.68 -4.47 40.06
N ASP A 707 -21.85 -4.03 39.12
CA ASP A 707 -20.59 -4.67 38.78
C ASP A 707 -19.45 -3.65 38.59
N GLN A 708 -18.24 -4.18 38.37
CA GLN A 708 -17.01 -3.38 38.26
C GLN A 708 -17.02 -2.36 37.10
N PHE A 709 -17.91 -2.53 36.12
CA PHE A 709 -18.07 -1.64 34.98
C PHE A 709 -19.13 -0.55 35.22
N ASP A 710 -20.07 -0.77 36.14
CA ASP A 710 -21.00 0.27 36.59
C ASP A 710 -20.34 1.24 37.59
N CYS A 711 -19.51 0.73 38.50
CA CYS A 711 -18.75 1.55 39.44
C CYS A 711 -17.56 0.82 40.07
N ALA A 712 -16.58 1.57 40.59
CA ALA A 712 -15.34 1.02 41.15
C ALA A 712 -15.52 0.05 42.33
N LEU A 713 -16.61 0.18 43.11
CA LEU A 713 -16.91 -0.75 44.20
C LEU A 713 -17.56 -2.05 43.71
N GLY A 714 -18.18 -2.05 42.54
CA GLY A 714 -18.89 -3.19 41.98
C GLY A 714 -20.18 -3.57 42.71
N TYR A 715 -20.75 -2.69 43.53
CA TYR A 715 -22.05 -2.85 44.18
C TYR A 715 -22.56 -1.49 44.69
N ASN A 716 -23.88 -1.37 44.86
CA ASN A 716 -24.56 -0.11 45.20
C ASN A 716 -24.16 1.02 44.25
N CYS A 717 -24.06 0.72 42.96
CA CYS A 717 -23.55 1.67 41.99
C CYS A 717 -24.53 2.85 41.81
N PRO A 718 -24.01 4.09 41.72
CA PRO A 718 -24.86 5.25 41.52
C PRO A 718 -25.44 5.25 40.10
N SER A 719 -26.38 6.16 39.88
CA SER A 719 -26.85 6.49 38.53
C SER A 719 -25.66 6.91 37.64
N PRO A 720 -25.64 6.47 36.37
CA PRO A 720 -24.56 6.86 35.47
C PRO A 720 -24.65 8.36 35.16
N THR A 721 -23.51 8.95 34.80
CA THR A 721 -23.42 10.34 34.35
C THR A 721 -22.84 10.39 32.93
N VAL A 722 -23.48 11.15 32.04
CA VAL A 722 -22.93 11.53 30.73
C VAL A 722 -22.61 13.01 30.69
N ILE A 723 -21.58 13.36 29.94
CA ILE A 723 -21.15 14.76 29.76
C ILE A 723 -21.52 15.20 28.35
N LEU A 724 -22.18 16.35 28.24
CA LEU A 724 -22.38 17.09 26.99
C LEU A 724 -21.51 18.33 27.04
N ASP A 725 -20.68 18.54 26.02
CA ASP A 725 -19.88 19.75 25.86
C ASP A 725 -20.31 20.53 24.62
N SER A 726 -20.33 21.86 24.71
CA SER A 726 -20.63 22.78 23.60
C SER A 726 -19.67 22.69 22.41
N PHE A 727 -18.47 22.13 22.61
CA PHE A 727 -17.48 21.84 21.58
C PHE A 727 -17.24 20.34 21.37
N ASN A 728 -18.14 19.48 21.85
CA ASN A 728 -18.11 18.07 21.45
C ASN A 728 -18.23 17.99 19.92
N PRO A 729 -17.27 17.36 19.20
CA PRO A 729 -17.28 17.26 17.74
C PRO A 729 -18.55 16.61 17.17
N PHE A 730 -19.23 15.75 17.93
CA PHE A 730 -20.48 15.11 17.50
C PHE A 730 -21.73 15.95 17.77
N GLY A 731 -21.64 16.99 18.62
CA GLY A 731 -22.76 17.83 19.03
C GLY A 731 -23.85 17.13 19.88
N ASN A 732 -23.68 15.86 20.22
CA ASN A 732 -24.61 15.06 21.01
C ASN A 732 -23.86 13.93 21.74
N VAL A 733 -24.55 13.32 22.71
CA VAL A 733 -24.21 12.01 23.27
C VAL A 733 -25.41 11.07 23.15
N PHE A 734 -25.22 9.76 23.34
CA PHE A 734 -26.34 8.82 23.32
C PHE A 734 -26.48 7.99 24.59
N ILE A 735 -27.69 7.45 24.74
CA ILE A 735 -28.03 6.41 25.71
C ILE A 735 -28.76 5.31 24.93
N ASP A 736 -28.25 4.08 24.99
CA ASP A 736 -28.94 2.91 24.43
C ASP A 736 -29.96 2.37 25.45
N VAL A 737 -31.20 2.20 25.01
CA VAL A 737 -32.25 1.47 25.72
C VAL A 737 -32.30 0.06 25.16
N GLY A 738 -31.89 -0.93 25.95
CA GLY A 738 -31.79 -2.32 25.56
C GLY A 738 -32.73 -3.25 26.32
N SER A 739 -33.01 -4.40 25.73
CA SER A 739 -33.75 -5.49 26.36
C SER A 739 -32.85 -6.32 27.27
N GLY A 740 -33.30 -6.56 28.50
CA GLY A 740 -32.69 -7.50 29.44
C GLY A 740 -33.25 -8.94 29.34
N GLY A 741 -34.16 -9.24 28.40
CA GLY A 741 -34.78 -10.57 28.33
C GLY A 741 -35.97 -10.69 27.37
N PRO A 742 -36.78 -11.76 27.46
CA PRO A 742 -37.85 -12.03 26.49
C PRO A 742 -39.06 -11.09 26.58
N VAL A 743 -39.24 -10.41 27.70
CA VAL A 743 -40.48 -9.66 27.96
C VAL A 743 -40.39 -8.30 27.25
N SER A 744 -41.32 -8.07 26.32
CA SER A 744 -41.46 -6.78 25.65
C SER A 744 -41.97 -5.71 26.62
N PHE A 745 -41.51 -4.47 26.43
CA PHE A 745 -41.91 -3.33 27.25
C PHE A 745 -42.01 -2.06 26.41
N THR A 746 -42.85 -1.13 26.86
CA THR A 746 -42.80 0.27 26.40
C THR A 746 -42.00 1.08 27.40
N TRP A 747 -41.36 2.15 26.95
CA TRP A 747 -40.65 3.05 27.84
C TRP A 747 -40.98 4.51 27.54
N ASP A 748 -40.93 5.34 28.58
CA ASP A 748 -40.97 6.80 28.50
C ASP A 748 -39.67 7.36 29.13
N ALA A 749 -39.12 8.41 28.53
CA ALA A 749 -37.98 9.15 29.05
C ALA A 749 -38.38 10.60 29.34
N THR A 750 -38.10 11.06 30.56
CA THR A 750 -38.41 12.43 31.01
C THR A 750 -37.16 13.12 31.53
N ALA A 751 -36.83 14.28 30.95
CA ALA A 751 -35.76 15.15 31.44
C ALA A 751 -36.36 16.19 32.41
N ASN A 752 -35.70 16.43 33.53
CA ASN A 752 -36.09 17.49 34.47
C ASN A 752 -35.59 18.90 34.07
N ALA A 753 -34.89 19.01 32.94
CA ALA A 753 -34.33 20.25 32.41
C ALA A 753 -34.93 20.59 31.05
N THR A 754 -35.26 21.87 30.84
CA THR A 754 -35.86 22.36 29.59
C THR A 754 -34.84 22.66 28.48
N TRP A 755 -33.56 22.75 28.82
CA TRP A 755 -32.47 23.00 27.87
C TRP A 755 -31.95 21.72 27.19
N LEU A 756 -32.36 20.54 27.66
CA LEU A 756 -31.95 19.24 27.13
C LEU A 756 -33.01 18.68 26.17
N THR A 757 -32.59 18.26 24.99
CA THR A 757 -33.46 17.62 23.98
C THR A 757 -33.12 16.14 23.82
N LEU A 758 -34.15 15.30 23.77
CA LEU A 758 -34.06 13.86 23.48
C LEU A 758 -34.55 13.59 22.06
N SER A 759 -33.84 12.78 21.27
CA SER A 759 -34.30 12.38 19.94
C SER A 759 -35.58 11.52 19.98
N ALA A 760 -35.79 10.82 21.09
CA ALA A 760 -37.02 10.08 21.38
C ALA A 760 -37.31 10.14 22.89
N SER A 761 -38.55 10.49 23.26
CA SER A 761 -39.01 10.51 24.66
C SER A 761 -39.87 9.30 25.02
N ARG A 762 -40.14 8.42 24.05
CA ARG A 762 -40.87 7.17 24.25
C ARG A 762 -40.48 6.15 23.19
N GLY A 763 -40.65 4.87 23.48
CA GLY A 763 -40.38 3.80 22.55
C GLY A 763 -40.92 2.45 23.01
N SER A 764 -40.66 1.41 22.23
CA SER A 764 -41.03 0.03 22.53
C SER A 764 -39.86 -0.89 22.21
N ILE A 765 -39.55 -1.80 23.13
CA ILE A 765 -38.50 -2.80 22.99
C ILE A 765 -39.14 -4.19 23.02
N SER A 766 -38.73 -5.05 22.09
CA SER A 766 -39.18 -6.43 21.98
C SER A 766 -38.00 -7.35 21.65
N PRO A 767 -38.15 -8.68 21.73
CA PRO A 767 -37.12 -9.60 21.27
C PRO A 767 -36.69 -9.41 19.81
N ASP A 768 -37.61 -8.99 18.93
CA ASP A 768 -37.35 -8.75 17.50
C ASP A 768 -36.74 -7.37 17.22
N SER A 769 -36.82 -6.46 18.19
CA SER A 769 -36.22 -5.12 18.13
C SER A 769 -35.67 -4.78 19.52
N PRO A 770 -34.55 -5.42 19.93
CA PRO A 770 -34.13 -5.47 21.32
C PRO A 770 -33.44 -4.20 21.80
N GLU A 771 -33.23 -3.20 20.95
CA GLU A 771 -32.49 -1.98 21.29
C GLU A 771 -33.01 -0.75 20.55
N GLN A 772 -32.90 0.40 21.21
CA GLN A 772 -33.13 1.71 20.61
C GLN A 772 -32.12 2.71 21.17
N ARG A 773 -31.40 3.41 20.29
CA ARG A 773 -30.49 4.50 20.68
C ARG A 773 -31.26 5.82 20.82
N VAL A 774 -31.02 6.54 21.92
CA VAL A 774 -31.61 7.87 22.20
C VAL A 774 -30.49 8.89 22.27
N PHE A 775 -30.50 9.88 21.37
CA PHE A 775 -29.53 10.97 21.36
C PHE A 775 -29.99 12.12 22.27
N LEU A 776 -29.03 12.66 23.01
CA LEU A 776 -29.16 13.79 23.91
C LEU A 776 -28.36 14.97 23.32
N SER A 777 -29.00 16.12 23.18
CA SER A 777 -28.36 17.33 22.64
C SER A 777 -28.89 18.60 23.30
N ILE A 778 -28.13 19.68 23.18
CA ILE A 778 -28.49 21.01 23.68
C ILE A 778 -28.56 21.97 22.49
N PRO A 779 -29.76 22.33 22.01
CA PRO A 779 -29.92 23.15 20.81
C PRO A 779 -29.53 24.62 21.05
N ASP A 780 -29.73 25.13 22.27
CA ASP A 780 -29.38 26.49 22.67
C ASP A 780 -28.63 26.46 24.01
N TRP A 781 -27.31 26.54 23.91
CA TRP A 781 -26.41 26.56 25.07
C TRP A 781 -26.58 27.80 25.96
N SER A 782 -27.26 28.86 25.51
CA SER A 782 -27.55 30.02 26.36
C SER A 782 -28.61 29.74 27.43
N GLN A 783 -29.39 28.66 27.28
CA GLN A 783 -30.40 28.22 28.25
C GLN A 783 -29.82 27.38 29.39
N VAL A 784 -28.55 26.97 29.30
CA VAL A 784 -27.88 26.17 30.34
C VAL A 784 -27.47 27.10 31.49
N PRO A 785 -27.95 26.87 32.73
CA PRO A 785 -27.57 27.68 33.88
C PRO A 785 -26.06 27.65 34.18
N VAL A 786 -25.52 28.79 34.62
CA VAL A 786 -24.07 28.99 34.86
C VAL A 786 -23.59 28.39 36.20
N ASN A 787 -24.50 28.09 37.12
CA ASN A 787 -24.17 27.48 38.41
C ASN A 787 -24.05 25.94 38.31
N ALA A 788 -23.11 25.35 39.06
CA ALA A 788 -22.78 23.92 39.00
C ALA A 788 -24.00 22.99 39.18
N ASP A 789 -24.95 23.34 40.05
CA ASP A 789 -26.18 22.56 40.26
C ASP A 789 -27.18 22.69 39.11
N GLY A 790 -27.18 23.83 38.40
CA GLY A 790 -28.12 24.11 37.32
C GLY A 790 -27.70 23.55 35.95
N SER A 791 -26.41 23.24 35.79
CA SER A 791 -25.85 22.52 34.63
C SER A 791 -26.07 21.00 34.65
N LEU A 792 -26.72 20.48 35.71
CA LEU A 792 -27.00 19.05 35.88
C LEU A 792 -28.48 18.76 35.61
N ALA A 793 -28.75 17.83 34.70
CA ALA A 793 -30.09 17.30 34.45
C ALA A 793 -30.17 15.82 34.83
N GLN A 794 -31.36 15.36 35.15
CA GLN A 794 -31.68 13.93 35.28
C GLN A 794 -32.66 13.55 34.16
N VAL A 795 -32.28 12.55 33.38
CA VAL A 795 -33.17 11.87 32.44
C VAL A 795 -33.63 10.57 33.10
N THR A 796 -34.93 10.43 33.29
CA THR A 796 -35.52 9.25 33.92
C THR A 796 -36.17 8.37 32.87
N PHE A 797 -35.62 7.18 32.66
CA PHE A 797 -36.20 6.16 31.80
C PHE A 797 -37.12 5.26 32.63
N LYS A 798 -38.38 5.12 32.21
CA LYS A 798 -39.38 4.29 32.87
C LYS A 798 -39.88 3.22 31.90
N ALA A 799 -39.61 1.96 32.20
CA ALA A 799 -40.17 0.82 31.47
C ALA A 799 -41.45 0.29 32.12
N VAL A 800 -42.45 0.00 31.28
CA VAL A 800 -43.72 -0.62 31.63
C VAL A 800 -43.85 -1.93 30.86
N ALA A 801 -43.92 -3.05 31.59
CA ALA A 801 -44.00 -4.39 31.03
C ALA A 801 -45.21 -5.16 31.60
N PRO A 802 -45.83 -6.08 30.84
CA PRO A 802 -46.95 -6.88 31.32
C PRO A 802 -46.57 -7.70 32.56
N ASN A 803 -47.42 -7.67 33.59
CA ASN A 803 -47.26 -8.45 34.83
C ASN A 803 -45.95 -8.19 35.59
N GLN A 804 -45.33 -7.03 35.39
CA GLN A 804 -44.15 -6.59 36.15
C GLN A 804 -44.38 -5.19 36.73
N SER A 805 -43.67 -4.87 37.79
CA SER A 805 -43.64 -3.49 38.30
C SER A 805 -42.88 -2.59 37.35
N ASP A 806 -43.25 -1.31 37.30
CA ASP A 806 -42.53 -0.32 36.52
C ASP A 806 -41.05 -0.26 36.95
N LEU A 807 -40.14 -0.32 35.98
CA LEU A 807 -38.70 -0.21 36.21
C LEU A 807 -38.24 1.20 35.86
N VAL A 808 -37.61 1.89 36.81
CA VAL A 808 -37.16 3.27 36.66
C VAL A 808 -35.66 3.34 36.77
N VAL A 809 -35.00 3.91 35.76
CA VAL A 809 -33.55 4.07 35.71
C VAL A 809 -33.21 5.53 35.42
N PRO A 810 -32.70 6.28 36.41
CA PRO A 810 -32.22 7.65 36.21
C PRO A 810 -30.81 7.66 35.61
N VAL A 811 -30.55 8.61 34.71
CA VAL A 811 -29.24 8.95 34.14
C VAL A 811 -29.00 10.44 34.36
N MET A 812 -27.83 10.78 34.91
CA MET A 812 -27.42 12.16 35.08
C MET A 812 -26.76 12.67 33.79
N VAL A 813 -27.05 13.93 33.44
CA VAL A 813 -26.51 14.59 32.26
C VAL A 813 -25.88 15.90 32.72
N GLN A 814 -24.57 16.00 32.57
CA GLN A 814 -23.81 17.20 32.91
C GLN A 814 -23.53 18.02 31.65
N ALA A 815 -24.05 19.24 31.59
CA ALA A 815 -23.77 20.18 30.52
C ALA A 815 -22.52 21.03 30.83
N GLN A 816 -21.54 21.00 29.96
CA GLN A 816 -20.31 21.81 30.01
C GLN A 816 -20.36 22.85 28.89
N ASN A 817 -20.74 24.09 29.22
CA ASN A 817 -20.79 25.18 28.25
C ASN A 817 -19.42 25.84 28.10
N THR A 818 -18.49 25.09 27.53
CA THR A 818 -17.11 25.51 27.25
C THR A 818 -17.05 26.77 26.38
N LYS A 819 -18.02 26.97 25.49
CA LYS A 819 -18.16 28.16 24.64
C LYS A 819 -18.16 29.49 25.39
N GLN A 820 -18.71 29.55 26.61
CA GLN A 820 -18.69 30.78 27.42
C GLN A 820 -17.30 31.15 27.97
N GLN A 821 -16.37 30.19 27.99
CA GLN A 821 -15.03 30.36 28.53
C GLN A 821 -14.02 30.80 27.45
N ILE A 822 -14.40 30.73 26.17
CA ILE A 822 -13.55 31.08 25.04
C ILE A 822 -13.75 32.56 24.66
N PRO A 823 -12.68 33.37 24.60
CA PRO A 823 -12.75 34.73 24.08
C PRO A 823 -13.25 34.77 22.63
N SER A 824 -14.13 35.71 22.30
CA SER A 824 -14.73 35.82 20.96
C SER A 824 -13.73 36.16 19.83
N ASN A 825 -12.51 36.55 20.19
CA ASN A 825 -11.41 36.86 19.28
C ASN A 825 -10.35 35.76 19.19
N PHE A 826 -10.56 34.62 19.85
CA PHE A 826 -9.70 33.45 19.71
C PHE A 826 -10.03 32.70 18.42
N THR A 827 -9.00 32.18 17.76
CA THR A 827 -9.10 31.33 16.57
C THR A 827 -8.16 30.16 16.76
N GLY A 828 -8.67 28.94 16.66
CA GLY A 828 -7.90 27.72 16.94
C GLY A 828 -8.76 26.56 17.44
N PHE A 829 -8.12 25.46 17.81
CA PHE A 829 -8.79 24.27 18.33
C PHE A 829 -9.21 24.45 19.78
N VAL A 830 -10.37 23.92 20.17
CA VAL A 830 -10.89 24.10 21.53
C VAL A 830 -10.97 22.78 22.27
N GLU A 831 -10.52 22.78 23.53
CA GLU A 831 -10.69 21.65 24.45
C GLU A 831 -12.17 21.30 24.61
N SER A 832 -12.46 20.00 24.55
CA SER A 832 -13.76 19.45 24.88
C SER A 832 -13.55 18.21 25.74
N MET A 833 -14.24 18.14 26.89
CA MET A 833 -14.22 16.97 27.78
C MET A 833 -12.81 16.49 28.17
N GLY A 834 -11.85 17.41 28.36
CA GLY A 834 -10.49 17.09 28.81
C GLY A 834 -9.53 16.62 27.71
N VAL A 835 -9.82 16.95 26.44
CA VAL A 835 -8.98 16.60 25.28
C VAL A 835 -9.00 17.73 24.25
N VAL A 836 -7.84 17.97 23.61
CA VAL A 836 -7.74 18.66 22.32
C VAL A 836 -7.06 17.69 21.35
N SER A 837 -7.56 17.55 20.13
CA SER A 837 -6.94 16.71 19.10
C SER A 837 -7.01 17.42 17.75
N PHE A 838 -5.94 17.35 16.95
CA PHE A 838 -5.92 17.92 15.60
C PHE A 838 -4.92 17.22 14.70
N GLU A 839 -5.28 17.13 13.41
CA GLU A 839 -4.44 16.52 12.37
C GLU A 839 -3.24 17.44 12.08
N ALA A 840 -2.06 16.85 11.85
CA ALA A 840 -0.82 17.62 11.74
C ALA A 840 -0.80 18.55 10.51
N ALA A 841 -1.56 18.25 9.47
CA ALA A 841 -1.72 19.11 8.29
C ALA A 841 -2.44 20.43 8.59
N HIS A 842 -3.24 20.51 9.65
CA HIS A 842 -4.03 21.69 10.00
C HIS A 842 -3.26 22.73 10.83
N ALA A 843 -1.97 22.92 10.51
CA ALA A 843 -1.17 23.98 11.10
C ALA A 843 -1.68 25.36 10.66
N ILE A 844 -1.72 26.30 11.60
CA ILE A 844 -2.16 27.67 11.33
C ILE A 844 -1.03 28.48 10.69
N ARG A 845 0.22 28.13 11.03
CA ARG A 845 1.43 28.79 10.51
C ARG A 845 2.48 27.75 10.17
N ASN A 846 3.22 28.01 9.08
CA ASN A 846 4.34 27.19 8.61
C ASN A 846 5.51 28.12 8.27
N THR A 847 6.66 27.89 8.89
CA THR A 847 7.87 28.70 8.73
C THR A 847 8.93 27.93 7.96
N SER A 848 9.71 28.62 7.14
CA SER A 848 10.86 28.04 6.44
C SER A 848 12.19 28.53 7.01
N VAL A 849 13.21 27.67 6.95
CA VAL A 849 14.61 28.00 7.29
C VAL A 849 15.51 27.31 6.28
N ALA A 850 16.41 28.05 5.65
CA ALA A 850 17.31 27.54 4.60
C ALA A 850 16.56 26.77 3.50
N ASP A 851 15.46 27.33 3.01
CA ASP A 851 14.56 26.74 1.99
C ASP A 851 13.91 25.40 2.36
N ILE A 852 14.07 24.95 3.62
CA ILE A 852 13.39 23.79 4.18
C ILE A 852 12.12 24.24 4.90
N PHE A 853 11.02 23.53 4.70
CA PHE A 853 9.71 23.77 5.31
C PHE A 853 8.98 22.45 5.57
N TRP A 854 7.88 22.46 6.31
CA TRP A 854 7.05 21.27 6.48
C TRP A 854 6.05 21.15 5.33
N LYS A 855 6.01 19.99 4.66
CA LYS A 855 5.09 19.69 3.56
C LYS A 855 4.13 18.58 3.98
N GLU A 856 2.88 18.70 3.57
CA GLU A 856 1.87 17.65 3.71
C GLU A 856 2.13 16.50 2.72
N LEU A 857 1.85 15.28 3.17
CA LEU A 857 1.79 14.05 2.41
C LEU A 857 0.32 13.56 2.44
N PRO A 858 -0.50 13.94 1.44
CA PRO A 858 -1.93 13.64 1.42
C PRO A 858 -2.22 12.14 1.58
N GLY A 859 -3.20 11.81 2.41
CA GLY A 859 -3.69 10.45 2.60
C GLY A 859 -2.76 9.46 3.30
N LEU A 860 -1.51 9.84 3.59
CA LEU A 860 -0.54 9.02 4.31
C LEU A 860 -0.96 8.83 5.78
N GLY A 861 -0.81 7.60 6.28
CA GLY A 861 -0.99 7.28 7.70
C GLY A 861 -2.39 6.77 8.02
N ARG A 862 -2.85 6.92 9.27
CA ARG A 862 -4.04 6.21 9.75
C ARG A 862 -5.35 7.01 9.62
N THR A 863 -5.25 8.34 9.50
CA THR A 863 -6.38 9.28 9.53
C THR A 863 -6.44 10.15 8.26
N LEU A 864 -5.94 11.39 8.30
CA LEU A 864 -6.07 12.38 7.22
C LEU A 864 -4.85 12.37 6.29
N SER A 865 -3.67 12.67 6.84
CA SER A 865 -2.40 12.83 6.14
C SER A 865 -1.23 12.83 7.13
N GLY A 866 0.00 12.92 6.62
CA GLY A 866 1.20 13.19 7.41
C GLY A 866 1.87 14.49 6.99
N VAL A 867 2.71 15.08 7.85
CA VAL A 867 3.59 16.22 7.50
C VAL A 867 5.05 15.84 7.72
N THR A 868 5.92 16.26 6.82
CA THR A 868 7.37 15.97 6.88
C THR A 868 8.19 17.20 6.47
N PRO A 869 9.44 17.36 6.97
CA PRO A 869 10.34 18.36 6.42
C PRO A 869 10.65 18.10 4.94
N TRP A 870 10.71 19.17 4.15
CA TRP A 870 10.91 19.15 2.70
C TRP A 870 11.95 20.19 2.25
N PRO A 871 12.90 19.88 1.35
CA PRO A 871 13.17 18.58 0.71
C PRO A 871 13.43 17.46 1.71
N ARG A 872 13.06 16.23 1.35
CA ARG A 872 12.91 15.15 2.34
C ARG A 872 14.22 14.60 2.89
N ASP A 873 15.34 14.91 2.25
CA ASP A 873 16.70 14.68 2.74
C ASP A 873 17.26 15.86 3.55
N GLY A 874 16.48 16.92 3.77
CA GLY A 874 16.91 18.15 4.43
C GLY A 874 17.82 19.01 3.56
N ASP A 875 17.61 19.03 2.24
CA ASP A 875 18.43 19.76 1.27
C ASP A 875 19.93 19.49 1.44
N ASN A 876 20.36 18.30 1.02
CA ASN A 876 21.73 17.82 1.21
C ASN A 876 22.08 17.47 2.67
N GLY A 877 21.11 16.96 3.43
CA GLY A 877 21.38 16.37 4.76
C GLY A 877 21.42 17.37 5.91
N ALA A 878 20.89 18.59 5.75
CA ALA A 878 20.86 19.58 6.81
C ALA A 878 20.00 19.11 8.00
N ASN A 879 20.41 19.51 9.20
CA ASN A 879 19.69 19.34 10.46
C ASN A 879 19.76 20.61 11.29
N PHE A 880 18.95 20.67 12.34
CA PHE A 880 18.82 21.86 13.17
C PHE A 880 18.88 21.51 14.66
N SER A 881 19.47 22.40 15.44
CA SER A 881 19.28 22.38 16.90
C SER A 881 17.83 22.73 17.25
N ALA A 882 17.37 22.28 18.42
CA ALA A 882 16.02 22.56 18.90
C ALA A 882 15.65 24.05 18.85
N GLY A 883 14.55 24.36 18.16
CA GLY A 883 14.04 25.72 17.97
C GLY A 883 14.68 26.52 16.83
N ALA A 884 15.70 25.99 16.14
CA ALA A 884 16.39 26.69 15.05
C ALA A 884 15.90 26.32 13.64
N GLY A 885 15.22 25.18 13.50
CA GLY A 885 14.71 24.68 12.22
C GLY A 885 13.34 25.24 11.84
N PRO A 886 12.82 24.89 10.64
CA PRO A 886 11.46 25.22 10.24
C PRO A 886 10.43 24.61 11.20
N SER A 887 9.29 25.29 11.33
CA SER A 887 8.26 24.92 12.30
C SER A 887 6.83 25.06 11.80
N LEU A 888 5.97 24.20 12.33
CA LEU A 888 4.51 24.30 12.27
C LEU A 888 3.97 24.80 13.61
N GLU A 889 2.96 25.68 13.57
CA GLU A 889 2.31 26.19 14.77
C GLU A 889 0.79 25.96 14.75
N TYR A 890 0.26 25.54 15.90
CA TYR A 890 -1.15 25.22 16.12
C TYR A 890 -1.64 25.99 17.35
N ASP A 891 -2.70 26.78 17.20
CA ASP A 891 -3.32 27.46 18.32
C ASP A 891 -4.45 26.61 18.89
N PHE A 892 -4.47 26.47 20.21
CA PHE A 892 -5.52 25.75 20.91
C PHE A 892 -5.87 26.42 22.24
N PHE A 893 -7.06 26.12 22.77
CA PHE A 893 -7.53 26.71 24.02
C PHE A 893 -7.81 25.63 25.06
N VAL A 894 -7.19 25.80 26.23
CA VAL A 894 -7.40 24.94 27.41
C VAL A 894 -8.31 25.66 28.40
N VAL A 895 -9.50 25.12 28.62
CA VAL A 895 -10.50 25.58 29.57
C VAL A 895 -10.40 24.90 30.94
N SER A 896 -9.82 23.70 31.00
CA SER A 896 -9.63 23.02 32.27
C SER A 896 -8.60 23.76 33.12
N ASN A 897 -8.78 23.72 34.45
CA ASN A 897 -7.83 24.33 35.40
C ASN A 897 -6.51 23.54 35.53
N ARG A 898 -6.12 22.77 34.51
CA ARG A 898 -4.87 22.02 34.50
C ARG A 898 -3.71 22.94 34.17
N THR A 899 -2.67 22.88 35.00
CA THR A 899 -1.40 23.57 34.77
C THR A 899 -0.36 22.67 34.11
N ASN A 900 -0.72 21.43 33.81
CA ASN A 900 0.15 20.42 33.23
C ASN A 900 -0.67 19.59 32.25
N ILE A 901 -0.18 19.47 31.02
CA ILE A 901 -0.83 18.74 29.92
C ILE A 901 0.16 17.78 29.28
N THR A 902 -0.33 16.72 28.66
CA THR A 902 0.51 15.80 27.88
C THR A 902 0.15 15.89 26.40
N VAL A 903 1.14 16.20 25.56
CA VAL A 903 1.01 16.14 24.11
C VAL A 903 1.46 14.76 23.65
N VAL A 904 0.52 13.97 23.12
CA VAL A 904 0.78 12.71 22.44
C VAL A 904 0.95 12.99 20.95
N THR A 905 2.18 12.89 20.46
CA THR A 905 2.50 13.05 19.05
C THR A 905 2.43 11.69 18.37
N ARG A 906 1.65 11.58 17.30
CA ARG A 906 1.48 10.36 16.50
C ARG A 906 2.34 10.48 15.24
N LEU A 907 3.34 9.62 15.08
CA LEU A 907 4.27 9.64 13.96
C LEU A 907 4.14 8.36 13.13
N SER A 908 4.40 8.45 11.82
CA SER A 908 4.61 7.24 11.03
C SER A 908 5.86 6.52 11.53
N PRO A 909 5.86 5.17 11.57
CA PRO A 909 7.07 4.42 11.88
C PRO A 909 8.11 4.64 10.78
N SER A 910 9.32 5.02 11.18
CA SER A 910 10.49 5.15 10.30
C SER A 910 11.72 4.84 11.13
N LEU A 911 12.66 4.07 10.57
CA LEU A 911 13.91 3.70 11.25
C LEU A 911 14.95 4.83 11.11
N ASN A 912 16.06 4.71 11.84
CA ASN A 912 17.18 5.66 11.82
C ASN A 912 18.00 5.51 10.52
N ALA A 913 17.35 5.67 9.37
CA ALA A 913 17.86 5.29 8.06
C ALA A 913 19.01 6.17 7.53
N ASN A 914 19.45 7.18 8.30
CA ASN A 914 20.64 7.99 8.02
C ASN A 914 21.86 7.55 8.87
N GLY A 915 21.77 6.39 9.51
CA GLY A 915 22.79 5.81 10.39
C GLY A 915 22.63 6.26 11.85
N ALA A 916 23.29 5.53 12.75
CA ALA A 916 23.20 5.72 14.20
C ALA A 916 23.65 7.11 14.70
N ASP A 917 24.48 7.82 13.94
CA ASP A 917 24.95 9.18 14.27
C ASP A 917 23.92 10.28 13.96
N ARG A 918 22.87 9.96 13.20
CA ARG A 918 21.81 10.88 12.78
C ARG A 918 20.43 10.30 13.10
N PRO A 919 20.14 10.01 14.38
CA PRO A 919 18.86 9.40 14.77
C PRO A 919 17.70 10.38 14.58
N LEU A 920 16.55 9.86 14.12
CA LEU A 920 15.36 10.66 13.89
C LEU A 920 14.90 11.38 15.16
N ALA A 921 14.64 12.68 15.01
CA ALA A 921 14.23 13.52 16.11
C ALA A 921 13.36 14.69 15.66
N PHE A 922 12.54 15.16 16.59
CA PHE A 922 11.77 16.40 16.47
C PHE A 922 11.76 17.11 17.83
N ALA A 923 11.37 18.38 17.83
CA ALA A 923 11.20 19.13 19.06
C ALA A 923 9.85 19.84 19.12
N LEU A 924 9.30 19.95 20.33
CA LEU A 924 8.04 20.61 20.61
C LEU A 924 8.21 21.75 21.61
N GLN A 925 7.34 22.73 21.51
CA GLN A 925 7.14 23.77 22.51
C GLN A 925 5.65 24.06 22.68
N VAL A 926 5.18 24.21 23.92
CA VAL A 926 3.83 24.73 24.21
C VAL A 926 3.92 26.06 24.94
N GLY A 927 3.30 27.09 24.37
CA GLY A 927 3.28 28.42 24.96
C GLY A 927 4.69 28.95 25.23
N SER A 928 5.01 29.22 26.49
CA SER A 928 6.33 29.67 26.94
C SER A 928 7.15 28.59 27.66
N ASP A 929 6.67 27.35 27.73
CA ASP A 929 7.41 26.25 28.36
C ASP A 929 8.71 25.95 27.56
N PRO A 930 9.75 25.38 28.17
CA PRO A 930 10.99 25.05 27.46
C PRO A 930 10.76 24.10 26.29
N ILE A 931 11.55 24.27 25.23
CA ILE A 931 11.56 23.36 24.09
C ILE A 931 12.02 21.97 24.55
N GLN A 932 11.27 20.93 24.21
CA GLN A 932 11.59 19.54 24.49
C GLN A 932 11.90 18.80 23.19
N THR A 933 12.97 18.00 23.18
CA THR A 933 13.37 17.18 22.03
C THR A 933 13.08 15.72 22.31
N SER A 934 12.59 15.00 21.30
CA SER A 934 12.43 13.54 21.36
C SER A 934 13.25 12.86 20.27
N TYR A 935 14.09 11.92 20.68
CA TYR A 935 14.72 10.91 19.83
C TYR A 935 13.90 9.63 20.00
N PHE A 936 12.87 9.49 19.18
CA PHE A 936 11.76 8.57 19.44
C PHE A 936 12.02 7.15 18.93
N ILE A 937 13.03 6.98 18.09
CA ILE A 937 13.52 5.68 17.65
C ILE A 937 14.77 5.37 18.47
N PRO A 938 14.70 4.42 19.42
CA PRO A 938 15.88 3.99 20.16
C PRO A 938 16.96 3.49 19.21
N PRO A 939 18.25 3.64 19.55
CA PRO A 939 19.31 2.99 18.80
C PRO A 939 19.13 1.47 18.87
N ASP A 940 19.52 0.79 17.80
CA ASP A 940 19.43 -0.67 17.73
C ASP A 940 20.30 -1.32 18.81
N THR A 941 19.74 -2.30 19.50
CA THR A 941 20.45 -2.97 20.61
C THR A 941 21.46 -4.00 20.12
N ALA A 942 21.32 -4.46 18.88
CA ALA A 942 22.24 -5.35 18.20
C ALA A 942 22.30 -4.96 16.70
N PRO A 943 23.47 -5.09 16.05
CA PRO A 943 23.59 -4.84 14.61
C PRO A 943 22.55 -5.65 13.82
N GLY A 944 21.81 -4.99 12.94
CA GLY A 944 20.79 -5.63 12.11
C GLY A 944 19.47 -6.00 12.81
N ALA A 945 19.31 -5.71 14.10
CA ALA A 945 18.05 -5.91 14.82
C ALA A 945 17.20 -4.62 14.84
N GLU A 946 15.88 -4.74 14.90
CA GLU A 946 15.02 -3.57 15.12
C GLU A 946 14.97 -3.18 16.62
N PRO A 947 14.60 -1.93 16.94
CA PRO A 947 14.40 -1.51 18.32
C PRO A 947 13.30 -2.34 19.01
N ALA A 948 13.44 -2.66 20.29
CA ALA A 948 12.46 -3.48 21.02
C ALA A 948 10.97 -3.03 20.90
N PRO A 949 10.63 -1.73 20.85
CA PRO A 949 9.25 -1.28 20.62
C PRO A 949 8.72 -1.51 19.19
N TRP A 950 9.59 -1.84 18.24
CA TRP A 950 9.25 -2.06 16.84
C TRP A 950 8.44 -3.35 16.65
N SER A 951 8.87 -4.42 17.34
CA SER A 951 8.36 -5.78 17.21
C SER A 951 7.13 -6.04 18.10
N GLY A 952 6.42 -7.14 17.79
CA GLY A 952 5.28 -7.63 18.58
C GLY A 952 3.92 -7.19 18.03
N LEU A 953 2.85 -7.87 18.44
CA LEU A 953 1.48 -7.67 17.91
C LEU A 953 0.95 -6.24 18.10
N ASP A 954 1.52 -5.49 19.04
CA ASP A 954 1.19 -4.08 19.31
C ASP A 954 2.45 -3.18 19.26
N GLY A 955 3.49 -3.64 18.55
CA GLY A 955 4.70 -2.86 18.27
C GLY A 955 4.46 -1.77 17.21
N PHE A 956 5.46 -0.93 16.97
CA PHE A 956 5.36 0.20 16.05
C PHE A 956 5.04 -0.22 14.60
N ALA A 957 5.62 -1.33 14.12
CA ALA A 957 5.35 -1.84 12.78
C ALA A 957 3.89 -2.34 12.66
N ALA A 958 3.44 -3.20 13.58
CA ALA A 958 2.08 -3.76 13.57
C ALA A 958 0.98 -2.71 13.74
N ASN A 959 1.22 -1.68 14.56
CA ASN A 959 0.28 -0.57 14.77
C ASN A 959 0.39 0.55 13.73
N VAL A 960 1.42 0.52 12.88
CA VAL A 960 1.74 1.52 11.86
C VAL A 960 1.78 2.94 12.44
N ILE A 961 2.24 3.06 13.69
CA ILE A 961 2.34 4.35 14.39
C ILE A 961 3.36 4.28 15.54
N VAL A 962 4.08 5.39 15.74
CA VAL A 962 4.84 5.67 16.95
C VAL A 962 4.10 6.75 17.75
N SER A 963 3.93 6.54 19.05
CA SER A 963 3.30 7.52 19.95
C SER A 963 4.33 8.05 20.95
N VAL A 964 4.57 9.36 20.92
CA VAL A 964 5.53 10.04 21.78
C VAL A 964 4.80 10.99 22.72
N ASN A 965 4.98 10.81 24.02
CA ASN A 965 4.32 11.60 25.05
C ASN A 965 5.31 12.62 25.62
N MET A 966 4.97 13.91 25.54
CA MET A 966 5.73 15.00 26.16
C MET A 966 4.81 15.84 27.05
N THR A 967 5.29 16.16 28.24
CA THR A 967 4.50 16.87 29.26
C THR A 967 4.94 18.32 29.36
N PHE A 968 4.00 19.26 29.30
CA PHE A 968 4.26 20.70 29.33
C PHE A 968 3.53 21.38 30.46
N ASN A 969 4.16 22.39 31.05
CA ASN A 969 3.51 23.26 32.03
C ASN A 969 2.88 24.45 31.32
N ILE A 970 1.60 24.69 31.60
CA ILE A 970 0.82 25.75 30.96
C ILE A 970 0.05 26.58 32.00
N THR A 971 -0.37 27.77 31.60
CA THR A 971 -1.45 28.50 32.27
C THR A 971 -2.73 28.29 31.45
N PRO A 972 -3.87 27.85 32.05
CA PRO A 972 -5.12 27.70 31.31
C PRO A 972 -5.46 28.92 30.44
N GLY A 973 -5.99 28.69 29.26
CA GLY A 973 -6.27 29.70 28.24
C GLY A 973 -5.69 29.34 26.88
N ALA A 974 -5.49 30.37 26.04
CA ALA A 974 -4.91 30.23 24.71
C ALA A 974 -3.44 29.77 24.78
N GLN A 975 -3.14 28.72 24.03
CA GLN A 975 -1.82 28.12 23.87
C GLN A 975 -1.46 28.03 22.39
N THR A 976 -0.16 27.95 22.12
CA THR A 976 0.37 27.59 20.81
C THR A 976 1.29 26.38 20.98
N LEU A 977 1.02 25.30 20.27
CA LEU A 977 1.95 24.18 20.08
C LEU A 977 2.83 24.48 18.86
N LYS A 978 4.14 24.37 19.01
CA LYS A 978 5.10 24.47 17.92
C LYS A 978 5.81 23.13 17.71
N LEU A 979 5.83 22.65 16.48
CA LEU A 979 6.64 21.51 16.02
C LEU A 979 7.85 22.04 15.27
N PHE A 980 9.06 21.70 15.70
CA PHE A 980 10.31 22.06 15.04
C PHE A 980 10.98 20.84 14.41
N MET A 981 11.53 21.02 13.23
CA MET A 981 12.44 20.04 12.62
C MET A 981 13.75 19.98 13.41
N ILE A 982 14.21 18.76 13.71
CA ILE A 982 15.59 18.49 14.14
C ILE A 982 16.30 17.74 13.02
N GLU A 983 15.81 16.55 12.68
CA GLU A 983 16.27 15.75 11.54
C GLU A 983 15.23 15.72 10.41
N PRO A 984 15.65 15.53 9.14
CA PRO A 984 14.73 15.32 8.03
C PRO A 984 14.05 13.95 8.12
N ALA A 985 13.09 13.69 7.23
CA ALA A 985 12.34 12.43 7.11
C ALA A 985 11.45 12.03 8.31
N VAL A 986 11.33 12.87 9.35
CA VAL A 986 10.28 12.68 10.37
C VAL A 986 8.91 12.92 9.74
N VAL A 987 7.95 12.02 10.00
CA VAL A 987 6.56 12.16 9.53
C VAL A 987 5.62 12.20 10.72
N VAL A 988 4.98 13.35 10.94
CA VAL A 988 3.97 13.54 12.01
C VAL A 988 2.58 13.47 11.41
N GLN A 989 1.70 12.64 11.96
CA GLN A 989 0.32 12.49 11.48
C GLN A 989 -0.66 13.36 12.28
N LYS A 990 -0.51 13.37 13.62
CA LYS A 990 -1.55 13.91 14.50
C LYS A 990 -1.02 14.26 15.89
N PHE A 991 -1.70 15.19 16.57
CA PHE A 991 -1.50 15.50 17.98
C PHE A 991 -2.77 15.22 18.79
N ASP A 992 -2.64 14.46 19.88
CA ASP A 992 -3.67 14.30 20.91
C ASP A 992 -3.15 14.91 22.22
N ILE A 993 -3.75 16.02 22.66
CA ILE A 993 -3.40 16.72 23.90
C ILE A 993 -4.35 16.26 25.01
N ASP A 994 -3.79 15.55 25.98
CA ASP A 994 -4.46 15.15 27.21
C ASP A 994 -4.44 16.29 28.23
N THR A 995 -5.61 16.85 28.50
CA THR A 995 -5.84 17.81 29.58
C THR A 995 -6.55 17.16 30.77
N GLY A 996 -6.46 15.82 30.87
CA GLY A 996 -6.83 15.03 32.03
C GLY A 996 -7.96 14.03 31.79
N ASN A 997 -8.32 13.74 30.54
CA ASN A 997 -9.36 12.76 30.20
C ASN A 997 -9.19 12.12 28.79
N LEU A 998 -7.97 12.04 28.26
CA LEU A 998 -7.71 11.29 27.04
C LEU A 998 -7.97 9.78 27.28
N GLN A 999 -9.01 9.26 26.63
CA GLN A 999 -9.39 7.86 26.64
C GLN A 999 -8.62 7.04 25.60
N PRO A 1000 -8.35 5.73 25.86
CA PRO A 1000 -7.72 4.84 24.89
C PRO A 1000 -8.60 4.58 23.66
N SER A 1001 -8.02 4.72 22.48
CA SER A 1001 -8.58 4.29 21.19
C SER A 1001 -7.45 4.06 20.19
N TYR A 1002 -7.75 3.36 19.10
CA TYR A 1002 -6.74 2.97 18.12
C TYR A 1002 -6.25 4.15 17.29
N LEU A 1003 -7.19 4.95 16.78
CA LEU A 1003 -6.99 6.10 15.89
C LEU A 1003 -6.92 7.43 16.64
N GLY A 1004 -7.05 7.41 17.97
CA GLY A 1004 -7.22 8.62 18.78
C GLY A 1004 -8.63 9.21 18.69
N PRO A 1005 -8.88 10.34 19.40
CA PRO A 1005 -10.07 11.14 19.25
C PRO A 1005 -10.24 11.67 17.82
N THR A 1006 -11.47 12.04 17.43
CA THR A 1006 -11.65 12.89 16.24
C THR A 1006 -11.08 14.28 16.49
N GLU A 1007 -10.76 15.00 15.43
CA GLU A 1007 -10.33 16.39 15.52
C GLU A 1007 -11.33 17.24 16.31
N SER A 1008 -10.79 18.12 17.16
CA SER A 1008 -11.57 19.05 17.98
C SER A 1008 -12.13 20.18 17.14
N VAL A 1009 -13.18 20.84 17.63
CA VAL A 1009 -13.79 21.96 16.91
C VAL A 1009 -12.78 23.10 16.78
N PHE A 1010 -12.58 23.56 15.56
CA PHE A 1010 -11.85 24.79 15.24
C PHE A 1010 -12.82 25.97 15.22
N VAL A 1011 -12.53 27.03 15.98
CA VAL A 1011 -13.41 28.22 16.13
C VAL A 1011 -12.91 29.46 15.42
#